data_AF-A0A8C6HN78-F1
#
_entry.id   AF-A0A8C6HN78-F1
#
_cell.length_a   1.000
_cell.length_b   1.000
_cell.length_c   1.000
_cell.angle_alpha   90.00
_cell.angle_beta   90.00
_cell.angle_gamma   90.00
#
_symmetry.space_group_name_H-M   'P 1'
#
loop_
_entity.id
_entity.type
_entity.pdbx_description
1 polymer ?
#
loop_
_entity_poly.entity_id
_entity_poly.type
_entity_poly.pdbx_seq_one_letter_code
_entity_poly.pdbx_strand_id
1 'polypeptide(L)'
;MSLWGQPLQASPPLAVRQPPTASSGSSTSPPAGATLNRLPEPLLRRLSESLDRAPEGRGWRQLAELAGSRGRLRLSGLDLEQCSLKVLEPEGSPSLCLLKLMGEKGCTVTELSDFLQALEHTEVLPLLNPPGLKITVNPESKAVLAGQFVKLCCRATGHPFVQYQWFKMNKEIPYGNSSELIFNTVHVKDAGFYVCRVNNSSTFEFSQWSQLDVCDVAEVTDSFQGSMDGISESRLQICVEPRSQRLMPGSMLLLQCVAIGSPMPHYQWFKDESPLTHETKKHYTVPYVDIEHEGTYWCHVYNDRDSQDSKKVEVTIDELNNLGHPDNKEQTGQPLAKDKVALLIGNMNYWEHPKLKAPLVDVYELTNLLRQLDFKVVSLLDLTEYEMCNAVDEFLLLLDKGVYGLLYYAGHGYENFGNSFMVPVDAPNPYRSENCLCVQNILKLMQEKETGLNVFLLDMCRKRNDYDDTIPILDALKVTANIVFGYATCQGAEAFEIQHSGLANGIFMKFLKDRLLEDKKITVLLDEVAEDMGKCHLTKGRQALEIRSSLSEKRALTDPVQGAPCSAEALVRNLQWAKAHELPESMCLKFQCGVHIQLGFAAEFSNVMIIYTSIVHKPPEIIMCDAYVTDFPLDLDIDPKHANKGTPEETGSYLVSKDLPKHCLYTRLSSLQKLKEHLIFTVCLSYQYSGLEDTVEEKQEVNVGKPLIAKLDMHRGLGRKTCFQACRMPDEPYHSSTSTSAGAGHFHSSQDSFHDVYHSHLGNADSGMPPDRCHCSRTPHAFISNYPPHHYCQFGRSNVPVETTDEMPFSFSDRLMISEN
;
A
#
# COMPACT_ATOMS: atom_id res chain seq x y z
N MET A 1 -22.26 3.26 -66.01
CA MET A 1 -23.42 4.20 -66.01
C MET A 1 -23.23 5.19 -64.89
N SER A 2 -23.81 6.38 -65.03
CA SER A 2 -23.57 7.60 -64.25
C SER A 2 -24.57 7.79 -63.11
N LEU A 3 -24.43 8.94 -62.41
CA LEU A 3 -25.38 9.59 -61.48
C LEU A 3 -25.28 9.12 -60.01
N TRP A 4 -25.31 9.95 -58.98
CA TRP A 4 -25.12 11.40 -58.71
C TRP A 4 -25.68 11.59 -57.27
N GLY A 5 -25.10 12.42 -56.39
CA GLY A 5 -25.69 12.63 -55.05
C GLY A 5 -24.79 13.26 -53.99
N GLN A 6 -24.64 14.58 -54.03
CA GLN A 6 -24.19 15.46 -52.94
C GLN A 6 -25.30 16.51 -52.70
N PRO A 7 -25.23 17.40 -51.69
CA PRO A 7 -24.55 17.36 -50.38
C PRO A 7 -25.48 17.82 -49.21
N LEU A 8 -24.96 18.00 -47.99
CA LEU A 8 -25.42 19.07 -47.07
C LEU A 8 -24.27 19.51 -46.12
N GLN A 9 -24.03 20.83 -46.06
CA GLN A 9 -23.09 21.53 -45.16
C GLN A 9 -23.86 22.02 -43.91
N ALA A 10 -23.32 22.56 -42.80
CA ALA A 10 -21.98 22.96 -42.33
C ALA A 10 -21.90 22.68 -40.78
N SER A 11 -21.02 23.20 -39.90
CA SER A 11 -19.95 24.22 -39.91
C SER A 11 -18.98 23.99 -38.71
N PRO A 12 -17.83 24.71 -38.57
CA PRO A 12 -16.79 24.43 -37.56
C PRO A 12 -16.70 25.59 -36.52
N PRO A 13 -15.57 25.90 -35.82
CA PRO A 13 -14.33 25.16 -35.51
C PRO A 13 -13.97 25.20 -33.99
N LEU A 14 -12.81 24.65 -33.59
CA LEU A 14 -11.64 25.47 -33.15
C LEU A 14 -10.42 24.60 -32.87
N ALA A 15 -9.26 25.05 -33.35
CA ALA A 15 -7.97 24.39 -33.20
C ALA A 15 -7.05 25.17 -32.28
N VAL A 16 -6.13 24.48 -31.60
CA VAL A 16 -4.89 25.09 -31.05
C VAL A 16 -3.69 24.33 -31.59
N ARG A 17 -2.64 25.08 -31.95
CA ARG A 17 -1.53 24.65 -32.81
C ARG A 17 -0.42 23.93 -32.04
N GLN A 18 0.25 22.99 -32.71
CA GLN A 18 1.65 22.65 -32.42
C GLN A 18 2.62 23.59 -33.19
N PRO A 19 3.81 23.91 -32.63
CA PRO A 19 4.86 24.67 -33.31
C PRO A 19 5.62 23.81 -34.35
N PRO A 20 6.38 24.43 -35.28
CA PRO A 20 6.79 23.78 -36.53
C PRO A 20 8.01 22.86 -36.41
N THR A 21 8.02 21.85 -37.28
CA THR A 21 9.12 20.91 -37.53
C THR A 21 10.41 21.60 -37.99
N ALA A 22 11.53 21.31 -37.33
CA ALA A 22 12.86 21.56 -37.87
C ALA A 22 13.25 20.42 -38.83
N SER A 23 13.69 20.77 -40.04
CA SER A 23 14.16 19.83 -41.05
C SER A 23 15.52 19.23 -40.66
N SER A 24 15.62 17.90 -40.72
CA SER A 24 16.90 17.19 -40.75
C SER A 24 16.88 16.09 -41.81
N GLY A 25 18.03 15.82 -42.42
CA GLY A 25 18.13 15.16 -43.72
C GLY A 25 17.88 13.64 -43.71
N SER A 26 17.48 13.14 -44.87
CA SER A 26 17.27 11.73 -45.17
C SER A 26 18.54 10.88 -45.03
N SER A 27 18.50 9.84 -44.20
CA SER A 27 19.28 8.59 -44.36
C SER A 27 18.47 7.43 -43.75
N THR A 28 17.62 6.72 -44.49
CA THR A 28 17.91 5.65 -45.48
C THR A 28 18.42 4.33 -44.88
N SER A 29 17.59 3.70 -44.04
CA SER A 29 17.33 2.26 -44.14
C SER A 29 15.92 2.06 -44.73
N PRO A 30 15.69 1.14 -45.69
CA PRO A 30 14.36 0.87 -46.21
C PRO A 30 13.60 -0.06 -45.25
N PRO A 31 12.29 0.12 -45.01
CA PRO A 31 11.50 -0.92 -44.35
C PRO A 31 11.52 -2.22 -45.17
N ALA A 32 11.41 -3.37 -44.52
CA ALA A 32 11.58 -4.68 -45.17
C ALA A 32 10.64 -4.91 -46.38
N GLY A 33 9.45 -4.29 -46.40
CA GLY A 33 8.52 -4.31 -47.55
C GLY A 33 8.70 -3.19 -48.58
N ALA A 34 9.81 -2.43 -48.55
CA ALA A 34 10.07 -1.37 -49.52
C ALA A 34 10.31 -1.94 -50.92
N THR A 35 9.69 -1.33 -51.93
CA THR A 35 10.04 -1.59 -53.33
C THR A 35 11.45 -1.12 -53.64
N LEU A 36 12.16 -1.85 -54.49
CA LEU A 36 13.58 -1.67 -54.78
C LEU A 36 13.92 -0.27 -55.33
N ASN A 37 12.97 0.37 -56.02
CA ASN A 37 13.07 1.75 -56.51
C ASN A 37 13.10 2.83 -55.39
N ARG A 38 12.90 2.45 -54.13
CA ARG A 38 13.06 3.35 -52.97
C ARG A 38 14.46 3.29 -52.36
N LEU A 39 15.37 2.46 -52.88
CA LEU A 39 16.77 2.46 -52.46
C LEU A 39 17.50 3.73 -52.95
N PRO A 40 18.45 4.27 -52.17
CA PRO A 40 19.29 5.38 -52.63
C PRO A 40 20.16 4.99 -53.84
N GLU A 41 20.27 5.87 -54.83
CA GLU A 41 21.10 5.65 -56.04
C GLU A 41 22.56 5.23 -55.73
N PRO A 42 23.27 5.79 -54.71
CA PRO A 42 24.61 5.32 -54.35
C PRO A 42 24.66 3.86 -53.86
N LEU A 43 23.58 3.38 -53.24
CA LEU A 43 23.46 2.01 -52.76
C LEU A 43 23.15 1.07 -53.93
N LEU A 44 22.23 1.47 -54.83
CA LEU A 44 21.97 0.76 -56.09
C LEU A 44 23.23 0.62 -56.95
N ARG A 45 24.05 1.69 -57.07
CA ARG A 45 25.35 1.64 -57.78
C ARG A 45 26.33 0.64 -57.16
N ARG A 46 26.45 0.59 -55.83
CA ARG A 46 27.30 -0.41 -55.14
C ARG A 46 26.82 -1.85 -55.33
N LEU A 47 25.50 -2.07 -55.34
CA LEU A 47 24.92 -3.39 -55.65
C LEU A 47 25.21 -3.79 -57.10
N SER A 48 25.04 -2.88 -58.06
CA SER A 48 25.33 -3.16 -59.47
C SER A 48 26.81 -3.42 -59.73
N GLU A 49 27.71 -2.67 -59.09
CA GLU A 49 29.17 -2.91 -59.19
C GLU A 49 29.56 -4.30 -58.70
N SER A 50 28.91 -4.82 -57.65
CA SER A 50 29.15 -6.18 -57.15
C SER A 50 28.62 -7.25 -58.10
N LEU A 51 27.42 -7.06 -58.67
CA LEU A 51 26.79 -7.98 -59.62
C LEU A 51 27.52 -8.02 -60.97
N ASP A 52 28.04 -6.88 -61.43
CA ASP A 52 28.87 -6.79 -62.65
C ASP A 52 30.26 -7.42 -62.45
N ARG A 53 30.78 -7.45 -61.21
CA ARG A 53 32.06 -8.08 -60.85
C ARG A 53 31.96 -9.56 -60.47
N ALA A 54 30.76 -10.13 -60.49
CA ALA A 54 30.55 -11.56 -60.24
C ALA A 54 31.39 -12.43 -61.19
N PRO A 55 31.93 -13.59 -60.72
CA PRO A 55 32.69 -14.49 -61.59
C PRO A 55 31.86 -14.87 -62.84
N GLU A 56 32.56 -15.00 -63.96
CA GLU A 56 32.01 -15.14 -65.32
C GLU A 56 31.22 -13.93 -65.89
N GLY A 57 31.05 -12.83 -65.15
CA GLY A 57 30.37 -11.62 -65.66
C GLY A 57 28.87 -11.80 -65.94
N ARG A 58 28.26 -12.85 -65.36
CA ARG A 58 26.85 -13.23 -65.58
C ARG A 58 25.95 -13.00 -64.36
N GLY A 59 26.43 -12.35 -63.30
CA GLY A 59 25.68 -12.16 -62.04
C GLY A 59 24.27 -11.58 -62.23
N TRP A 60 24.11 -10.53 -63.03
CA TRP A 60 22.78 -9.98 -63.34
C TRP A 60 21.91 -10.90 -64.19
N ARG A 61 22.49 -11.71 -65.09
CA ARG A 61 21.72 -12.69 -65.88
C ARG A 61 21.21 -13.84 -65.02
N GLN A 62 22.06 -14.35 -64.13
CA GLN A 62 21.67 -15.36 -63.13
C GLN A 62 20.61 -14.81 -62.17
N LEU A 63 20.71 -13.53 -61.76
CA LEU A 63 19.68 -12.85 -60.98
C LEU A 63 18.34 -12.73 -61.73
N ALA A 64 18.38 -12.37 -63.02
CA ALA A 64 17.18 -12.29 -63.85
C ALA A 64 16.52 -13.66 -64.09
N GLU A 65 17.30 -14.70 -64.35
CA GLU A 65 16.83 -16.08 -64.50
C GLU A 65 16.20 -16.60 -63.19
N LEU A 66 16.88 -16.38 -62.06
CA LEU A 66 16.40 -16.80 -60.74
C LEU A 66 15.10 -16.08 -60.35
N ALA A 67 15.04 -14.75 -60.52
CA ALA A 67 13.85 -13.95 -60.26
C ALA A 67 12.66 -14.39 -61.15
N GLY A 68 12.92 -14.67 -62.43
CA GLY A 68 11.91 -15.19 -63.35
C GLY A 68 11.39 -16.60 -62.98
N SER A 69 12.25 -17.44 -62.40
CA SER A 69 11.91 -18.82 -62.03
C SER A 69 11.07 -18.96 -60.75
N ARG A 70 11.25 -18.05 -59.77
CA ARG A 70 10.65 -18.18 -58.42
C ARG A 70 9.33 -17.45 -58.21
N GLY A 71 8.97 -16.45 -59.03
CA GLY A 71 7.60 -15.91 -59.04
C GLY A 71 7.43 -14.44 -59.44
N ARG A 72 6.23 -14.11 -59.94
CA ARG A 72 5.66 -12.80 -60.36
C ARG A 72 6.48 -11.89 -61.32
N LEU A 73 7.81 -11.85 -61.24
CA LEU A 73 8.69 -11.06 -62.10
C LEU A 73 8.83 -11.67 -63.50
N ARG A 74 7.83 -11.43 -64.37
CA ARG A 74 7.92 -11.76 -65.80
C ARG A 74 8.81 -10.75 -66.52
N LEU A 75 10.10 -11.03 -66.58
CA LEU A 75 11.06 -10.37 -67.46
C LEU A 75 10.95 -10.97 -68.86
N SER A 76 10.73 -10.15 -69.89
CA SER A 76 10.72 -10.61 -71.28
C SER A 76 12.13 -10.63 -71.88
N GLY A 77 12.34 -11.37 -72.97
CA GLY A 77 13.62 -11.34 -73.70
C GLY A 77 14.02 -9.93 -74.14
N LEU A 78 13.03 -9.11 -74.53
CA LEU A 78 13.23 -7.71 -74.91
C LEU A 78 13.74 -6.86 -73.74
N ASP A 79 13.22 -7.08 -72.52
CA ASP A 79 13.67 -6.36 -71.33
C ASP A 79 15.14 -6.69 -71.00
N LEU A 80 15.54 -7.95 -71.14
CA LEU A 80 16.92 -8.40 -70.90
C LEU A 80 17.89 -7.91 -71.99
N GLU A 81 17.45 -7.83 -73.24
CA GLU A 81 18.20 -7.18 -74.32
C GLU A 81 18.42 -5.70 -74.01
N GLN A 82 17.40 -4.96 -73.59
CA GLN A 82 17.52 -3.55 -73.19
C GLN A 82 18.48 -3.35 -72.01
N CYS A 83 18.42 -4.20 -70.98
CA CYS A 83 19.41 -4.17 -69.89
C CYS A 83 20.83 -4.46 -70.41
N SER A 84 21.00 -5.41 -71.32
CA SER A 84 22.32 -5.75 -71.87
C SER A 84 22.95 -4.62 -72.68
N LEU A 85 22.14 -3.87 -73.44
CA LEU A 85 22.60 -2.76 -74.27
C LEU A 85 23.16 -1.58 -73.45
N LYS A 86 22.86 -1.49 -72.15
CA LYS A 86 23.42 -0.46 -71.27
C LYS A 86 24.94 -0.52 -71.14
N VAL A 87 25.59 -1.64 -71.45
CA VAL A 87 27.06 -1.73 -71.53
C VAL A 87 27.68 -0.80 -72.60
N LEU A 88 26.87 -0.28 -73.54
CA LEU A 88 27.31 0.65 -74.59
C LEU A 88 27.30 2.12 -74.13
N GLU A 89 26.75 2.43 -72.96
CA GLU A 89 26.72 3.78 -72.39
C GLU A 89 27.92 4.00 -71.46
N PRO A 90 28.60 5.18 -71.47
CA PRO A 90 29.83 5.39 -70.69
C PRO A 90 29.73 5.19 -69.16
N GLU A 91 28.55 5.39 -68.57
CA GLU A 91 28.23 5.07 -67.16
C GLU A 91 27.14 3.98 -67.03
N GLY A 92 26.86 3.25 -68.12
CA GLY A 92 25.78 2.26 -68.14
C GLY A 92 26.20 0.92 -67.53
N SER A 93 25.38 0.42 -66.61
CA SER A 93 25.52 -0.92 -66.01
C SER A 93 24.28 -1.76 -66.33
N PRO A 94 24.46 -2.96 -66.94
CA PRO A 94 23.36 -3.92 -67.10
C PRO A 94 22.75 -4.33 -65.76
N SER A 95 23.57 -4.52 -64.71
CA SER A 95 23.09 -4.79 -63.35
C SER A 95 22.23 -3.66 -62.79
N LEU A 96 22.66 -2.39 -62.95
CA LEU A 96 21.90 -1.23 -62.46
C LEU A 96 20.57 -1.08 -63.21
N CYS A 97 20.58 -1.35 -64.52
CA CYS A 97 19.37 -1.34 -65.34
C CYS A 97 18.38 -2.43 -64.91
N LEU A 98 18.87 -3.66 -64.65
CA LEU A 98 18.05 -4.75 -64.15
C LEU A 98 17.46 -4.42 -62.77
N LEU A 99 18.25 -3.90 -61.83
CA LEU A 99 17.77 -3.56 -60.48
C LEU A 99 16.63 -2.51 -60.53
N LYS A 100 16.75 -1.48 -61.38
CA LYS A 100 15.69 -0.48 -61.59
C LYS A 100 14.44 -1.11 -62.21
N LEU A 101 14.61 -1.94 -63.25
CA LEU A 101 13.49 -2.66 -63.88
C LEU A 101 12.78 -3.61 -62.89
N MET A 102 13.52 -4.36 -62.08
CA MET A 102 12.95 -5.23 -61.04
C MET A 102 12.12 -4.42 -60.04
N GLY A 103 12.59 -3.25 -59.61
CA GLY A 103 11.84 -2.34 -58.75
C GLY A 103 10.59 -1.73 -59.42
N GLU A 104 10.64 -1.43 -60.72
CA GLU A 104 9.47 -0.98 -61.50
C GLU A 104 8.40 -2.07 -61.62
N LYS A 105 8.82 -3.33 -61.71
CA LYS A 105 7.93 -4.51 -61.68
C LYS A 105 7.49 -4.89 -60.25
N GLY A 106 7.85 -4.11 -59.24
CA GLY A 106 7.38 -4.24 -57.86
C GLY A 106 8.24 -5.11 -56.95
N CYS A 107 9.43 -5.54 -57.37
CA CYS A 107 10.37 -6.28 -56.52
C CYS A 107 10.68 -5.50 -55.24
N THR A 108 10.62 -6.20 -54.11
CA THR A 108 10.97 -5.68 -52.78
C THR A 108 12.44 -5.91 -52.45
N VAL A 109 12.94 -5.20 -51.42
CA VAL A 109 14.28 -5.39 -50.87
C VAL A 109 14.45 -6.80 -50.27
N THR A 110 13.41 -7.37 -49.67
CA THR A 110 13.39 -8.76 -49.19
C THR A 110 13.51 -9.78 -50.32
N GLU A 111 12.69 -9.67 -51.39
CA GLU A 111 12.78 -10.56 -52.55
C GLU A 111 14.17 -10.49 -53.20
N LEU A 112 14.75 -9.29 -53.33
CA LEU A 112 16.13 -9.16 -53.82
C LEU A 112 17.15 -9.84 -52.89
N SER A 113 16.98 -9.72 -51.57
CA SER A 113 17.87 -10.36 -50.60
C SER A 113 17.81 -11.89 -50.70
N ASP A 114 16.60 -12.45 -50.84
CA ASP A 114 16.39 -13.89 -51.04
C ASP A 114 17.03 -14.39 -52.36
N PHE A 115 16.93 -13.61 -53.43
CA PHE A 115 17.60 -13.94 -54.70
C PHE A 115 19.13 -13.88 -54.57
N LEU A 116 19.68 -12.84 -53.96
CA LEU A 116 21.13 -12.70 -53.76
C LEU A 116 21.70 -13.80 -52.85
N GLN A 117 20.97 -14.19 -51.81
CA GLN A 117 21.34 -15.31 -50.93
C GLN A 117 21.32 -16.65 -51.69
N ALA A 118 20.33 -16.87 -52.55
CA ALA A 118 20.24 -18.08 -53.38
C ALA A 118 21.23 -18.11 -54.56
N LEU A 119 21.89 -16.99 -54.88
CA LEU A 119 23.04 -16.91 -55.79
C LEU A 119 24.39 -17.00 -55.06
N GLU A 120 24.39 -17.23 -53.74
CA GLU A 120 25.59 -17.18 -52.88
C GLU A 120 26.32 -15.81 -52.86
N HIS A 121 25.71 -14.76 -53.41
CA HIS A 121 26.19 -13.37 -53.39
C HIS A 121 25.96 -12.69 -52.03
N THR A 122 26.48 -13.31 -50.97
CA THR A 122 26.25 -12.89 -49.58
C THR A 122 26.98 -11.60 -49.19
N GLU A 123 28.04 -11.21 -49.90
CA GLU A 123 28.86 -10.02 -49.61
C GLU A 123 28.09 -8.69 -49.66
N VAL A 124 27.00 -8.63 -50.44
CA VAL A 124 26.14 -7.43 -50.57
C VAL A 124 24.95 -7.42 -49.62
N LEU A 125 24.62 -8.52 -48.97
CA LEU A 125 23.50 -8.60 -48.02
C LEU A 125 23.63 -7.60 -46.85
N PRO A 126 24.83 -7.36 -46.26
CA PRO A 126 25.02 -6.31 -45.25
C PRO A 126 24.80 -4.87 -45.75
N LEU A 127 24.73 -4.64 -47.06
CA LEU A 127 24.38 -3.33 -47.63
C LEU A 127 22.85 -3.15 -47.73
N LEU A 128 22.12 -4.24 -47.94
CA LEU A 128 20.66 -4.26 -47.96
C LEU A 128 20.07 -4.32 -46.54
N ASN A 129 20.77 -4.98 -45.62
CA ASN A 129 20.37 -5.18 -44.24
C ASN A 129 21.59 -5.03 -43.31
N PRO A 130 22.03 -3.79 -43.01
CA PRO A 130 23.19 -3.56 -42.15
C PRO A 130 22.94 -4.09 -40.74
N PRO A 131 23.99 -4.58 -40.03
CA PRO A 131 23.83 -5.07 -38.67
C PRO A 131 23.22 -3.97 -37.80
N GLY A 132 22.10 -4.31 -37.15
CA GLY A 132 21.34 -3.39 -36.32
C GLY A 132 22.17 -2.82 -35.17
N LEU A 133 21.68 -1.73 -34.59
CA LEU A 133 22.22 -1.19 -33.36
C LEU A 133 22.25 -2.30 -32.29
N LYS A 134 23.42 -2.49 -31.66
CA LYS A 134 23.62 -3.50 -30.62
C LYS A 134 24.57 -2.99 -29.55
N ILE A 135 24.12 -2.99 -28.31
CA ILE A 135 24.96 -2.79 -27.14
C ILE A 135 25.84 -4.03 -26.91
N THR A 136 27.14 -3.79 -26.72
CA THR A 136 28.21 -4.81 -26.58
C THR A 136 28.82 -4.84 -25.19
N VAL A 137 28.74 -3.73 -24.45
CA VAL A 137 29.10 -3.64 -23.02
C VAL A 137 27.99 -2.85 -22.33
N ASN A 138 27.33 -3.47 -21.37
CA ASN A 138 26.40 -2.81 -20.46
C ASN A 138 27.17 -2.23 -19.25
N PRO A 139 26.66 -1.15 -18.62
CA PRO A 139 27.24 -0.65 -17.40
C PRO A 139 27.04 -1.62 -16.23
N GLU A 140 28.14 -1.88 -15.52
CA GLU A 140 28.19 -2.72 -14.32
C GLU A 140 27.70 -1.91 -13.10
N SER A 141 26.75 -2.47 -12.35
CA SER A 141 26.28 -1.88 -11.07
C SER A 141 27.37 -1.95 -10.00
N LYS A 142 27.49 -0.93 -9.14
CA LYS A 142 28.59 -0.78 -8.17
C LYS A 142 28.12 -0.16 -6.86
N ALA A 143 28.79 -0.50 -5.77
CA ALA A 143 28.71 0.21 -4.49
C ALA A 143 30.07 0.84 -4.16
N VAL A 144 30.08 2.11 -3.77
CA VAL A 144 31.31 2.92 -3.58
C VAL A 144 31.21 3.83 -2.36
N LEU A 145 32.33 4.38 -1.91
CA LEU A 145 32.36 5.44 -0.89
C LEU A 145 32.21 6.82 -1.52
N ALA A 146 31.52 7.72 -0.83
CA ALA A 146 31.53 9.13 -1.16
C ALA A 146 32.99 9.66 -1.22
N GLY A 147 33.27 10.49 -2.22
CA GLY A 147 34.61 10.99 -2.53
C GLY A 147 35.37 10.19 -3.60
N GLN A 148 35.00 8.93 -3.87
CA GLN A 148 35.70 8.10 -4.87
C GLN A 148 35.45 8.53 -6.31
N PHE A 149 36.38 8.16 -7.19
CA PHE A 149 36.22 8.20 -8.64
C PHE A 149 35.29 7.06 -9.08
N VAL A 150 34.34 7.32 -9.98
CA VAL A 150 33.40 6.31 -10.49
C VAL A 150 33.28 6.42 -11.99
N LYS A 151 33.34 5.26 -12.66
CA LYS A 151 33.09 5.14 -14.09
C LYS A 151 32.06 4.06 -14.42
N LEU A 152 30.99 4.46 -15.12
CA LEU A 152 30.02 3.56 -15.76
C LEU A 152 30.30 3.54 -17.27
N CYS A 153 30.40 2.36 -17.87
CA CYS A 153 30.75 2.18 -19.28
C CYS A 153 29.59 1.53 -20.05
N CYS A 154 29.14 2.17 -21.13
CA CYS A 154 28.25 1.58 -22.13
C CYS A 154 28.94 1.62 -23.49
N ARG A 155 29.08 0.48 -24.17
CA ARG A 155 29.69 0.42 -25.51
C ARG A 155 28.77 -0.30 -26.48
N ALA A 156 28.65 0.21 -27.69
CA ALA A 156 27.75 -0.31 -28.70
C ALA A 156 28.35 -0.25 -30.10
N THR A 157 27.81 -1.07 -30.99
CA THR A 157 28.10 -1.09 -32.43
C THR A 157 26.84 -0.75 -33.20
N GLY A 158 26.96 0.07 -34.24
CA GLY A 158 25.85 0.45 -35.11
C GLY A 158 26.33 1.33 -36.27
N HIS A 159 25.69 1.18 -37.42
CA HIS A 159 26.00 1.93 -38.65
C HIS A 159 25.03 3.11 -38.82
N PRO A 160 25.45 4.28 -39.36
CA PRO A 160 26.81 4.65 -39.76
C PRO A 160 27.74 4.96 -38.58
N PHE A 161 27.20 5.41 -37.46
CA PHE A 161 27.88 5.64 -36.19
C PHE A 161 26.86 5.61 -35.04
N VAL A 162 27.35 5.42 -33.81
CA VAL A 162 26.52 5.43 -32.60
C VAL A 162 26.73 6.71 -31.77
N GLN A 163 25.66 7.20 -31.17
CA GLN A 163 25.65 8.29 -30.21
C GLN A 163 25.08 7.79 -28.87
N TYR A 164 25.60 8.33 -27.76
CA TYR A 164 25.22 7.96 -26.40
C TYR A 164 24.48 9.12 -25.74
N GLN A 165 23.54 8.83 -24.85
CA GLN A 165 22.98 9.79 -23.91
C GLN A 165 22.61 9.09 -22.59
N TRP A 166 23.16 9.56 -21.48
CA TRP A 166 22.91 9.01 -20.15
C TRP A 166 21.72 9.67 -19.47
N PHE A 167 21.01 8.85 -18.69
CA PHE A 167 19.86 9.23 -17.87
C PHE A 167 20.06 8.72 -16.45
N LYS A 168 19.64 9.53 -15.47
CA LYS A 168 19.44 9.12 -14.08
C LYS A 168 17.94 9.03 -13.84
N MET A 169 17.43 7.83 -13.57
CA MET A 169 15.99 7.53 -13.59
C MET A 169 15.35 8.06 -14.90
N ASN A 170 14.39 8.98 -14.81
CA ASN A 170 13.70 9.58 -15.96
C ASN A 170 14.32 10.91 -16.44
N LYS A 171 15.44 11.36 -15.86
CA LYS A 171 16.05 12.66 -16.16
C LYS A 171 17.34 12.51 -16.96
N GLU A 172 17.42 13.23 -18.07
CA GLU A 172 18.64 13.32 -18.89
C GLU A 172 19.78 13.99 -18.11
N ILE A 173 20.99 13.42 -18.21
CA ILE A 173 22.19 13.97 -17.58
C ILE A 173 22.86 14.94 -18.57
N PRO A 174 22.97 16.25 -18.23
CA PRO A 174 23.65 17.22 -19.08
C PRO A 174 25.09 16.76 -19.38
N TYR A 175 25.49 16.85 -20.65
CA TYR A 175 26.80 16.43 -21.15
C TYR A 175 27.13 14.93 -20.97
N GLY A 176 26.16 14.11 -20.57
CA GLY A 176 26.27 12.65 -20.54
C GLY A 176 26.19 12.02 -21.93
N ASN A 177 26.94 12.51 -22.92
CA ASN A 177 26.84 12.10 -24.32
C ASN A 177 27.97 11.16 -24.80
N SER A 178 28.72 10.60 -23.84
CA SER A 178 29.87 9.70 -24.06
C SER A 178 29.53 8.24 -23.75
N SER A 179 30.31 7.30 -24.30
CA SER A 179 30.29 5.88 -23.93
C SER A 179 30.66 5.62 -22.46
N GLU A 180 31.22 6.61 -21.76
CA GLU A 180 31.58 6.52 -20.35
C GLU A 180 30.99 7.70 -19.57
N LEU A 181 30.22 7.42 -18.52
CA LEU A 181 29.77 8.40 -17.55
C LEU A 181 30.74 8.39 -16.37
N ILE A 182 31.33 9.54 -16.09
CA ILE A 182 32.45 9.70 -15.15
C ILE A 182 32.05 10.66 -14.02
N PHE A 183 32.25 10.22 -12.78
CA PHE A 183 32.18 11.05 -11.59
C PHE A 183 33.59 11.16 -11.04
N ASN A 184 34.20 12.35 -11.10
CA ASN A 184 35.53 12.58 -10.55
C ASN A 184 35.55 12.47 -9.01
N THR A 185 34.42 12.77 -8.38
CA THR A 185 34.19 12.71 -6.94
C THR A 185 32.70 12.44 -6.75
N VAL A 186 32.34 11.22 -6.38
CA VAL A 186 30.94 10.81 -6.19
C VAL A 186 30.40 11.27 -4.83
N HIS A 187 29.14 11.69 -4.79
CA HIS A 187 28.45 12.14 -3.57
C HIS A 187 27.24 11.24 -3.29
N VAL A 188 26.71 11.23 -2.07
CA VAL A 188 25.52 10.43 -1.70
C VAL A 188 24.31 10.74 -2.61
N LYS A 189 24.11 12.02 -2.98
CA LYS A 189 23.09 12.46 -3.96
C LYS A 189 23.26 11.87 -5.37
N ASP A 190 24.44 11.36 -5.71
CA ASP A 190 24.74 10.72 -6.99
C ASP A 190 24.27 9.25 -7.00
N ALA A 191 23.96 8.63 -5.86
CA ALA A 191 23.35 7.30 -5.81
C ALA A 191 22.04 7.21 -6.61
N GLY A 192 21.79 6.09 -7.29
CA GLY A 192 20.57 5.87 -8.07
C GLY A 192 20.73 4.89 -9.24
N PHE A 193 19.71 4.86 -10.11
CA PHE A 193 19.68 4.00 -11.29
C PHE A 193 20.01 4.80 -12.55
N TYR A 194 20.98 4.28 -13.30
CA TYR A 194 21.52 4.88 -14.51
C TYR A 194 21.25 4.00 -15.72
N VAL A 195 20.85 4.61 -16.83
CA VAL A 195 20.71 3.93 -18.13
C VAL A 195 21.34 4.78 -19.22
N CYS A 196 22.00 4.11 -20.17
CA CYS A 196 22.53 4.76 -21.36
C CYS A 196 21.62 4.45 -22.54
N ARG A 197 21.05 5.49 -23.16
CA ARG A 197 20.42 5.38 -24.47
C ARG A 197 21.52 5.44 -25.52
N VAL A 198 21.63 4.41 -26.34
CA VAL A 198 22.43 4.46 -27.56
C VAL A 198 21.49 4.66 -28.74
N ASN A 199 21.90 5.45 -29.73
CA ASN A 199 21.20 5.52 -31.01
C ASN A 199 22.17 5.47 -32.18
N ASN A 200 21.71 4.95 -33.32
CA ASN A 200 22.15 5.40 -34.64
C ASN A 200 21.02 6.25 -35.25
N SER A 201 21.26 6.92 -36.37
CA SER A 201 20.29 7.86 -36.97
C SER A 201 18.94 7.25 -37.39
N SER A 202 18.76 5.93 -37.30
CA SER A 202 17.50 5.23 -37.61
C SER A 202 16.83 4.55 -36.41
N THR A 203 17.58 4.14 -35.38
CA THR A 203 17.08 3.31 -34.27
C THR A 203 17.79 3.66 -32.95
N PHE A 204 17.16 3.34 -31.82
CA PHE A 204 17.78 3.46 -30.50
C PHE A 204 17.56 2.21 -29.66
N GLU A 205 18.49 1.95 -28.76
CA GLU A 205 18.49 0.87 -27.79
C GLU A 205 18.86 1.47 -26.41
N PHE A 206 18.32 0.92 -25.33
CA PHE A 206 18.73 1.28 -23.97
C PHE A 206 19.62 0.18 -23.41
N SER A 207 20.67 0.56 -22.69
CA SER A 207 21.46 -0.39 -21.91
C SER A 207 20.60 -1.03 -20.82
N GLN A 208 21.12 -2.11 -20.24
CA GLN A 208 20.65 -2.55 -18.93
C GLN A 208 20.82 -1.40 -17.91
N TRP A 209 19.94 -1.38 -16.91
CA TRP A 209 20.03 -0.45 -15.80
C TRP A 209 21.23 -0.79 -14.91
N SER A 210 22.04 0.21 -14.59
CA SER A 210 23.15 0.12 -13.65
C SER A 210 22.80 0.88 -12.37
N GLN A 211 22.82 0.19 -11.24
CA GLN A 211 22.68 0.81 -9.93
C GLN A 211 24.04 1.33 -9.45
N LEU A 212 24.05 2.56 -8.93
CA LEU A 212 25.15 3.14 -8.17
C LEU A 212 24.67 3.35 -6.73
N ASP A 213 25.21 2.62 -5.77
CA ASP A 213 25.01 2.88 -4.34
C ASP A 213 26.24 3.62 -3.79
N VAL A 214 26.02 4.62 -2.94
CA VAL A 214 27.08 5.51 -2.43
C VAL A 214 26.97 5.60 -0.92
N CYS A 215 27.90 4.95 -0.23
CA CYS A 215 28.01 4.96 1.23
C CYS A 215 28.73 6.22 1.71
N ASP A 216 28.22 6.88 2.75
CA ASP A 216 28.88 8.04 3.36
C ASP A 216 30.13 7.57 4.13
N VAL A 217 31.21 8.36 4.07
CA VAL A 217 32.44 8.12 4.81
C VAL A 217 32.21 8.27 6.33
N ALA A 218 31.23 9.06 6.74
CA ALA A 218 30.87 9.24 8.15
C ALA A 218 30.29 7.97 8.82
N GLU A 219 29.75 7.03 8.06
CA GLU A 219 29.18 5.76 8.57
C GLU A 219 30.22 4.64 8.72
N VAL A 220 31.41 4.83 8.15
CA VAL A 220 32.46 3.82 8.04
C VAL A 220 33.10 3.52 9.40
N THR A 221 33.23 2.22 9.72
CA THR A 221 33.81 1.79 11.02
C THR A 221 35.30 2.13 11.15
N ASP A 222 35.76 2.45 12.37
CA ASP A 222 37.15 2.80 12.68
C ASP A 222 38.19 1.80 12.12
N SER A 223 37.84 0.51 12.07
CA SER A 223 38.71 -0.54 11.50
C SER A 223 38.99 -0.39 10.00
N PHE A 224 38.19 0.37 9.26
CA PHE A 224 38.36 0.60 7.82
C PHE A 224 39.13 1.91 7.55
N GLN A 225 39.00 2.94 8.40
CA GLN A 225 39.66 4.24 8.21
C GLN A 225 41.20 4.12 8.16
N GLY A 226 41.79 3.11 8.82
CA GLY A 226 43.23 2.82 8.76
C GLY A 226 43.73 2.18 7.45
N SER A 227 42.84 1.87 6.49
CA SER A 227 43.16 1.16 5.24
C SER A 227 42.91 2.00 3.96
N MET A 228 42.72 3.30 4.10
CA MET A 228 42.29 4.20 3.02
C MET A 228 43.33 4.33 1.87
N ASP A 229 44.62 4.22 2.18
CA ASP A 229 45.73 4.37 1.22
C ASP A 229 45.97 3.07 0.41
N GLY A 230 45.18 2.89 -0.67
CA GLY A 230 45.42 1.86 -1.67
C GLY A 230 44.23 0.99 -2.07
N ILE A 231 42.99 1.40 -1.75
CA ILE A 231 41.77 0.66 -2.10
C ILE A 231 41.66 0.52 -3.63
N SER A 232 41.65 -0.72 -4.13
CA SER A 232 41.38 -1.00 -5.54
C SER A 232 39.88 -0.86 -5.83
N GLU A 233 39.51 0.01 -6.77
CA GLU A 233 38.11 0.40 -7.10
C GLU A 233 37.17 -0.75 -7.49
N SER A 234 37.67 -1.99 -7.63
CA SER A 234 36.89 -3.16 -8.07
C SER A 234 36.78 -4.27 -7.03
N ARG A 235 37.53 -4.22 -5.93
CA ARG A 235 37.53 -5.32 -4.93
C ARG A 235 36.33 -5.20 -3.99
N LEU A 236 35.75 -6.32 -3.61
CA LEU A 236 34.74 -6.37 -2.55
C LEU A 236 35.38 -6.06 -1.18
N GLN A 237 34.77 -5.16 -0.40
CA GLN A 237 35.23 -4.85 0.95
C GLN A 237 34.09 -4.35 1.86
N ILE A 238 33.92 -4.95 3.04
CA ILE A 238 33.02 -4.48 4.10
C ILE A 238 33.60 -3.20 4.73
N CYS A 239 32.82 -2.12 4.76
CA CYS A 239 33.17 -0.83 5.36
C CYS A 239 32.38 -0.55 6.65
N VAL A 240 31.18 -1.10 6.78
CA VAL A 240 30.38 -1.07 8.01
C VAL A 240 30.15 -2.49 8.50
N GLU A 241 30.70 -2.79 9.67
CA GLU A 241 30.59 -4.08 10.34
C GLU A 241 29.39 -4.09 11.30
N PRO A 242 28.73 -5.24 11.51
CA PRO A 242 27.70 -5.36 12.53
C PRO A 242 28.29 -5.17 13.93
N ARG A 243 27.41 -4.89 14.90
CA ARG A 243 27.78 -4.68 16.31
C ARG A 243 26.94 -5.59 17.20
N SER A 244 27.56 -6.21 18.20
CA SER A 244 26.85 -6.99 19.23
C SER A 244 25.82 -6.13 19.95
N GLN A 245 24.66 -6.72 20.25
CA GLN A 245 23.55 -6.02 20.90
C GLN A 245 23.01 -6.87 22.06
N ARG A 246 22.72 -6.19 23.16
CA ARG A 246 22.02 -6.75 24.31
C ARG A 246 20.62 -6.14 24.29
N LEU A 247 19.63 -6.96 24.01
CA LEU A 247 18.27 -6.51 23.73
C LEU A 247 17.28 -7.17 24.69
N MET A 248 16.18 -6.48 24.98
CA MET A 248 15.05 -7.07 25.69
C MET A 248 14.05 -7.63 24.66
N PRO A 249 13.30 -8.71 24.97
CA PRO A 249 12.21 -9.17 24.13
C PRO A 249 11.22 -8.03 23.80
N GLY A 250 10.85 -7.89 22.54
CA GLY A 250 10.07 -6.79 21.97
C GLY A 250 10.89 -5.62 21.44
N SER A 251 12.22 -5.61 21.61
CA SER A 251 13.08 -4.58 21.01
C SER A 251 13.26 -4.79 19.51
N MET A 252 13.50 -3.72 18.75
CA MET A 252 13.96 -3.87 17.37
C MET A 252 15.45 -4.21 17.34
N LEU A 253 15.81 -5.37 16.81
CA LEU A 253 17.19 -5.69 16.43
C LEU A 253 17.46 -5.08 15.07
N LEU A 254 18.55 -4.32 14.95
CA LEU A 254 19.06 -3.78 13.69
C LEU A 254 20.54 -4.12 13.55
N LEU A 255 20.86 -5.15 12.76
CA LEU A 255 22.24 -5.44 12.37
C LEU A 255 22.52 -4.82 11.00
N GLN A 256 23.61 -4.07 10.91
CA GLN A 256 24.05 -3.41 9.68
C GLN A 256 25.35 -4.06 9.19
N CYS A 257 25.40 -4.42 7.92
CA CYS A 257 26.61 -4.84 7.23
C CYS A 257 26.62 -4.16 5.86
N VAL A 258 27.57 -3.24 5.62
CA VAL A 258 27.67 -2.50 4.35
C VAL A 258 29.03 -2.76 3.72
N ALA A 259 29.03 -3.05 2.44
CA ALA A 259 30.22 -3.24 1.63
C ALA A 259 30.20 -2.40 0.36
N ILE A 260 31.41 -2.15 -0.15
CA ILE A 260 31.69 -1.57 -1.47
C ILE A 260 32.23 -2.64 -2.40
N GLY A 261 32.07 -2.46 -3.71
CA GLY A 261 32.55 -3.40 -4.73
C GLY A 261 31.98 -3.18 -6.13
N SER A 262 32.65 -3.79 -7.11
CA SER A 262 32.26 -3.87 -8.53
C SER A 262 32.52 -5.31 -9.01
N PRO A 263 31.51 -6.15 -9.29
CA PRO A 263 30.07 -5.84 -9.32
C PRO A 263 29.49 -5.52 -7.95
N MET A 264 28.24 -5.02 -7.95
CA MET A 264 27.53 -4.61 -6.75
C MET A 264 27.44 -5.76 -5.71
N PRO A 265 27.73 -5.49 -4.43
CA PRO A 265 27.67 -6.50 -3.38
C PRO A 265 26.26 -7.08 -3.14
N HIS A 266 26.21 -8.39 -2.99
CA HIS A 266 25.09 -9.16 -2.45
C HIS A 266 25.39 -9.59 -1.02
N TYR A 267 24.34 -9.80 -0.23
CA TYR A 267 24.41 -10.08 1.20
C TYR A 267 23.61 -11.35 1.50
N GLN A 268 24.02 -12.10 2.53
CA GLN A 268 23.25 -13.20 3.12
C GLN A 268 23.55 -13.24 4.61
N TRP A 269 22.54 -13.04 5.45
CA TRP A 269 22.71 -13.13 6.91
C TRP A 269 22.65 -14.58 7.40
N PHE A 270 23.40 -14.84 8.46
CA PHE A 270 23.48 -16.10 9.17
C PHE A 270 23.20 -15.88 10.65
N LYS A 271 22.55 -16.85 11.28
CA LYS A 271 22.36 -17.00 12.71
C LYS A 271 22.81 -18.40 13.10
N ASP A 272 23.72 -18.51 14.06
CA ASP A 272 24.20 -19.80 14.60
C ASP A 272 24.64 -20.77 13.49
N GLU A 273 25.48 -20.27 12.57
CA GLU A 273 25.96 -20.93 11.34
C GLU A 273 24.88 -21.34 10.31
N SER A 274 23.61 -21.03 10.55
CA SER A 274 22.49 -21.32 9.66
C SER A 274 22.08 -20.07 8.85
N PRO A 275 21.86 -20.17 7.52
CA PRO A 275 21.45 -19.03 6.71
C PRO A 275 20.01 -18.61 7.03
N LEU A 276 19.79 -17.32 7.25
CA LEU A 276 18.46 -16.74 7.45
C LEU A 276 17.74 -16.61 6.11
N THR A 277 16.56 -17.23 5.98
CA THR A 277 15.81 -17.29 4.73
C THR A 277 15.38 -15.90 4.25
N HIS A 278 15.75 -15.55 3.02
CA HIS A 278 15.43 -14.28 2.34
C HIS A 278 16.07 -13.01 2.93
N GLU A 279 16.95 -13.13 3.93
CA GLU A 279 17.66 -12.00 4.53
C GLU A 279 18.92 -11.65 3.76
N THR A 280 18.72 -10.99 2.61
CA THR A 280 19.78 -10.64 1.64
C THR A 280 20.04 -9.13 1.51
N LYS A 281 19.74 -8.36 2.57
CA LYS A 281 19.87 -6.89 2.60
C LYS A 281 21.08 -6.46 3.43
N LYS A 282 21.59 -5.25 3.17
CA LYS A 282 22.66 -4.60 3.96
C LYS A 282 22.25 -4.26 5.42
N HIS A 283 20.96 -4.35 5.72
CA HIS A 283 20.39 -4.27 7.06
C HIS A 283 19.53 -5.50 7.30
N TYR A 284 19.80 -6.23 8.38
CA TYR A 284 18.90 -7.24 8.94
C TYR A 284 18.14 -6.60 10.11
N THR A 285 16.82 -6.65 10.03
CA THR A 285 15.94 -6.02 11.02
C THR A 285 14.92 -7.03 11.51
N VAL A 286 14.88 -7.25 12.81
CA VAL A 286 13.76 -7.93 13.48
C VAL A 286 13.00 -6.85 14.23
N PRO A 287 11.77 -6.47 13.80
CA PRO A 287 11.02 -5.39 14.45
C PRO A 287 10.77 -5.63 15.95
N TYR A 288 10.62 -6.89 16.34
CA TYR A 288 10.40 -7.33 17.72
C TYR A 288 11.16 -8.64 17.96
N VAL A 289 12.30 -8.61 18.66
CA VAL A 289 13.03 -9.84 19.03
C VAL A 289 12.34 -10.59 20.16
N ASP A 290 12.58 -11.88 20.25
CA ASP A 290 12.28 -12.75 21.40
C ASP A 290 13.41 -13.80 21.52
N ILE A 291 13.30 -14.76 22.44
CA ILE A 291 14.42 -15.65 22.78
C ILE A 291 14.93 -16.53 21.62
N GLU A 292 14.11 -16.83 20.60
CA GLU A 292 14.62 -17.56 19.41
C GLU A 292 15.55 -16.71 18.53
N HIS A 293 15.55 -15.38 18.72
CA HIS A 293 16.46 -14.42 18.11
C HIS A 293 17.77 -14.21 18.91
N GLU A 294 17.97 -14.90 20.05
CA GLU A 294 19.28 -14.92 20.71
C GLU A 294 20.24 -15.80 19.92
N GLY A 295 21.47 -15.32 19.66
CA GLY A 295 22.46 -16.11 18.94
C GLY A 295 23.65 -15.32 18.40
N THR A 296 24.52 -16.02 17.68
CA THR A 296 25.66 -15.42 16.97
C THR A 296 25.26 -15.10 15.53
N TYR A 297 25.30 -13.81 15.18
CA TYR A 297 24.95 -13.31 13.86
C TYR A 297 26.17 -12.88 13.07
N TRP A 298 26.14 -13.10 11.76
CA TRP A 298 27.11 -12.56 10.81
C TRP A 298 26.50 -12.45 9.40
N CYS A 299 27.16 -11.69 8.53
CA CYS A 299 26.75 -11.52 7.15
C CYS A 299 27.84 -12.03 6.20
N HIS A 300 27.49 -12.94 5.31
CA HIS A 300 28.30 -13.26 4.14
C HIS A 300 28.03 -12.21 3.07
N VAL A 301 29.07 -11.58 2.55
CA VAL A 301 28.97 -10.59 1.47
C VAL A 301 29.74 -11.11 0.27
N TYR A 302 29.14 -11.05 -0.92
CA TYR A 302 29.74 -11.62 -2.14
C TYR A 302 29.32 -10.87 -3.40
N ASN A 303 30.11 -11.00 -4.46
CA ASN A 303 29.73 -10.66 -5.83
C ASN A 303 30.33 -11.72 -6.79
N ASP A 304 30.22 -11.51 -8.10
CA ASP A 304 30.74 -12.48 -9.09
C ASP A 304 32.28 -12.64 -9.12
N ARG A 305 33.02 -11.90 -8.28
CA ARG A 305 34.50 -11.86 -8.27
C ARG A 305 35.12 -12.23 -6.93
N ASP A 306 34.55 -11.74 -5.84
CA ASP A 306 35.08 -11.83 -4.47
C ASP A 306 33.97 -12.22 -3.48
N SER A 307 34.37 -12.71 -2.29
CA SER A 307 33.50 -12.84 -1.13
C SER A 307 34.25 -12.50 0.17
N GLN A 308 33.50 -12.05 1.18
CA GLN A 308 34.02 -11.66 2.49
C GLN A 308 32.94 -11.84 3.57
N ASP A 309 33.30 -12.45 4.70
CA ASP A 309 32.43 -12.54 5.87
C ASP A 309 32.61 -11.33 6.78
N SER A 310 31.53 -10.84 7.36
CA SER A 310 31.58 -9.85 8.44
C SER A 310 32.14 -10.45 9.72
N LYS A 311 32.47 -9.59 10.70
CA LYS A 311 32.64 -10.03 12.09
C LYS A 311 31.38 -10.75 12.58
N LYS A 312 31.59 -11.79 13.37
CA LYS A 312 30.54 -12.44 14.16
C LYS A 312 30.22 -11.57 15.36
N VAL A 313 28.93 -11.36 15.62
CA VAL A 313 28.42 -10.55 16.72
C VAL A 313 27.41 -11.32 17.53
N GLU A 314 27.41 -11.09 18.84
CA GLU A 314 26.46 -11.72 19.76
C GLU A 314 25.24 -10.82 19.89
N VAL A 315 24.06 -11.39 19.63
CA VAL A 315 22.78 -10.82 20.04
C VAL A 315 22.36 -11.60 21.27
N THR A 316 22.45 -10.96 22.44
CA THR A 316 22.08 -11.54 23.74
C THR A 316 20.72 -11.01 24.16
N ILE A 317 19.84 -11.88 24.63
CA ILE A 317 18.47 -11.51 25.02
C ILE A 317 18.31 -11.84 26.50
N ASP A 318 18.37 -10.81 27.34
CA ASP A 318 18.48 -11.00 28.78
C ASP A 318 17.19 -11.61 29.38
N GLU A 319 17.26 -12.88 29.80
CA GLU A 319 16.23 -13.53 30.62
C GLU A 319 16.15 -12.92 32.03
N LEU A 320 14.92 -12.75 32.54
CA LEU A 320 14.64 -12.27 33.90
C LEU A 320 14.81 -13.38 34.96
N ASN A 321 16.03 -13.86 35.14
CA ASN A 321 16.43 -14.79 36.19
C ASN A 321 17.56 -14.24 37.07
N ASN A 322 17.29 -13.16 37.82
CA ASN A 322 17.75 -13.04 39.21
C ASN A 322 17.07 -11.89 39.97
N LEU A 323 16.49 -12.24 41.13
CA LEU A 323 15.94 -11.27 42.09
C LEU A 323 17.09 -10.56 42.83
N GLY A 324 17.46 -9.37 42.37
CA GLY A 324 18.28 -8.43 43.12
C GLY A 324 17.48 -7.17 43.44
N HIS A 325 17.29 -6.86 44.73
CA HIS A 325 16.83 -5.53 45.16
C HIS A 325 17.79 -4.46 44.61
N PRO A 326 17.32 -3.43 43.89
CA PRO A 326 18.04 -2.18 43.73
C PRO A 326 17.78 -1.33 44.97
N ASP A 327 18.81 -1.17 45.79
CA ASP A 327 18.86 -0.14 46.82
C ASP A 327 18.69 1.26 46.20
N ASN A 328 18.21 2.19 47.03
CA ASN A 328 17.92 3.59 46.70
C ASN A 328 18.80 4.22 45.60
N LYS A 329 18.19 4.51 44.45
CA LYS A 329 18.52 5.71 43.64
C LYS A 329 17.23 6.41 43.27
N GLU A 330 17.12 7.67 43.66
CA GLU A 330 16.04 8.57 43.26
C GLU A 330 16.06 8.72 41.73
N GLN A 331 15.19 7.99 41.04
CA GLN A 331 14.87 8.25 39.65
C GLN A 331 13.86 9.41 39.61
N THR A 332 14.12 10.37 38.73
CA THR A 332 13.28 11.56 38.51
C THR A 332 11.84 11.15 38.24
N GLY A 333 10.91 11.60 39.09
CA GLY A 333 9.51 11.13 39.12
C GLY A 333 8.63 11.57 37.95
N GLN A 334 8.91 11.06 36.76
CA GLN A 334 8.03 11.16 35.59
C GLN A 334 7.05 9.97 35.60
N PRO A 335 5.73 10.19 35.46
CA PRO A 335 4.76 9.09 35.33
C PRO A 335 5.00 8.25 34.08
N LEU A 336 4.63 6.98 34.16
CA LEU A 336 4.72 6.02 33.06
C LEU A 336 3.36 5.37 32.81
N ALA A 337 3.11 5.00 31.55
CA ALA A 337 1.98 4.19 31.13
C ALA A 337 2.42 2.73 30.93
N LYS A 338 1.62 1.71 31.30
CA LYS A 338 1.93 0.32 30.96
C LYS A 338 1.78 0.06 29.45
N ASP A 339 0.84 0.76 28.84
CA ASP A 339 0.52 0.76 27.41
C ASP A 339 -0.33 2.00 27.11
N LYS A 340 -0.47 2.40 25.85
CA LYS A 340 -1.31 3.54 25.41
C LYS A 340 -2.27 3.06 24.32
N VAL A 341 -3.57 3.07 24.59
CA VAL A 341 -4.62 2.52 23.70
C VAL A 341 -5.73 3.54 23.50
N ALA A 342 -6.17 3.72 22.26
CA ALA A 342 -7.25 4.65 21.93
C ALA A 342 -8.31 4.03 21.01
N LEU A 343 -9.59 4.30 21.31
CA LEU A 343 -10.71 4.04 20.41
C LEU A 343 -11.29 5.39 19.95
N LEU A 344 -11.33 5.59 18.64
CA LEU A 344 -11.89 6.79 18.00
C LEU A 344 -13.10 6.38 17.14
N ILE A 345 -14.26 6.98 17.40
CA ILE A 345 -15.49 6.75 16.64
C ILE A 345 -15.98 8.07 16.04
N GLY A 346 -16.23 8.09 14.73
CA GLY A 346 -16.81 9.22 13.99
C GLY A 346 -18.09 8.83 13.28
N ASN A 347 -19.25 9.23 13.81
CA ASN A 347 -20.55 8.92 13.23
C ASN A 347 -21.10 10.13 12.45
N MET A 348 -21.41 9.96 11.17
CA MET A 348 -21.81 11.02 10.24
C MET A 348 -23.06 10.70 9.44
N ASN A 349 -23.18 9.46 8.94
CA ASN A 349 -24.20 9.04 7.97
C ASN A 349 -25.44 8.45 8.66
N TYR A 350 -25.99 9.18 9.62
CA TYR A 350 -27.24 8.82 10.29
C TYR A 350 -28.39 8.58 9.30
N TRP A 351 -29.22 7.58 9.59
CA TRP A 351 -30.33 7.18 8.74
C TRP A 351 -31.55 8.10 8.93
N GLU A 352 -31.91 8.38 10.18
CA GLU A 352 -33.12 9.13 10.56
C GLU A 352 -32.83 10.53 11.17
N HIS A 353 -31.56 10.98 11.11
CA HIS A 353 -31.07 12.21 11.75
C HIS A 353 -30.18 13.06 10.81
N PRO A 354 -29.91 14.33 11.13
CA PRO A 354 -29.05 15.18 10.31
C PRO A 354 -27.65 14.60 10.13
N LYS A 355 -27.14 14.61 8.90
CA LYS A 355 -25.78 14.14 8.58
C LYS A 355 -24.71 15.18 8.91
N LEU A 356 -23.58 14.70 9.41
CA LEU A 356 -22.39 15.50 9.74
C LEU A 356 -21.29 15.29 8.69
N LYS A 357 -20.19 16.04 8.78
CA LYS A 357 -19.04 15.96 7.84
C LYS A 357 -17.68 16.00 8.52
N ALA A 358 -17.52 16.82 9.54
CA ALA A 358 -16.27 17.01 10.26
C ALA A 358 -15.72 15.74 10.95
N PRO A 359 -16.53 14.80 11.49
CA PRO A 359 -15.99 13.61 12.17
C PRO A 359 -15.00 12.78 11.33
N LEU A 360 -15.12 12.77 10.00
CA LEU A 360 -14.13 12.13 9.10
C LEU A 360 -12.74 12.77 9.22
N VAL A 361 -12.65 14.10 9.17
CA VAL A 361 -11.37 14.82 9.29
C VAL A 361 -10.85 14.74 10.71
N ASP A 362 -11.75 14.90 11.69
CA ASP A 362 -11.37 14.98 13.10
C ASP A 362 -10.82 13.66 13.64
N VAL A 363 -11.47 12.54 13.31
CA VAL A 363 -10.98 11.20 13.65
C VAL A 363 -9.65 10.91 12.93
N TYR A 364 -9.49 11.32 11.67
CA TYR A 364 -8.26 11.08 10.91
C TYR A 364 -7.06 11.84 11.48
N GLU A 365 -7.20 13.14 11.71
CA GLU A 365 -6.13 13.96 12.28
C GLU A 365 -5.77 13.50 13.71
N LEU A 366 -6.77 13.24 14.57
CA LEU A 366 -6.52 12.74 15.91
C LEU A 366 -5.85 11.36 15.91
N THR A 367 -6.23 10.47 14.98
CA THR A 367 -5.58 9.16 14.81
C THR A 367 -4.08 9.32 14.57
N ASN A 368 -3.70 10.26 13.69
CA ASN A 368 -2.30 10.46 13.32
C ASN A 368 -1.50 11.13 14.44
N LEU A 369 -2.08 12.09 15.19
CA LEU A 369 -1.44 12.71 16.34
C LEU A 369 -1.26 11.72 17.51
N LEU A 370 -2.27 10.89 17.80
CA LEU A 370 -2.15 9.86 18.84
C LEU A 370 -1.14 8.77 18.46
N ARG A 371 -0.99 8.42 17.18
CA ARG A 371 0.08 7.53 16.69
C ARG A 371 1.48 8.11 16.91
N GLN A 372 1.66 9.43 16.75
CA GLN A 372 2.93 10.10 17.10
C GLN A 372 3.21 10.09 18.61
N LEU A 373 2.17 9.90 19.44
CA LEU A 373 2.25 9.73 20.89
C LEU A 373 2.26 8.24 21.31
N ASP A 374 2.70 7.33 20.44
CA ASP A 374 2.77 5.88 20.66
C ASP A 374 1.45 5.19 21.05
N PHE A 375 0.28 5.76 20.72
CA PHE A 375 -0.99 5.07 20.97
C PHE A 375 -1.27 3.99 19.93
N LYS A 376 -1.74 2.84 20.42
CA LYS A 376 -2.46 1.83 19.65
C LYS A 376 -3.87 2.32 19.40
N VAL A 377 -4.05 3.04 18.29
CA VAL A 377 -5.34 3.63 17.88
C VAL A 377 -6.15 2.63 17.06
N VAL A 378 -7.43 2.46 17.36
CA VAL A 378 -8.45 1.90 16.46
C VAL A 378 -9.37 3.05 16.06
N SER A 379 -9.55 3.30 14.76
CA SER A 379 -10.39 4.39 14.26
C SER A 379 -11.48 3.89 13.33
N LEU A 380 -12.74 4.24 13.65
CA LEU A 380 -13.92 3.66 13.03
C LEU A 380 -14.92 4.76 12.64
N LEU A 381 -15.51 4.65 11.46
CA LEU A 381 -16.54 5.55 10.96
C LEU A 381 -17.91 4.85 10.84
N ASP A 382 -18.98 5.63 11.04
CA ASP A 382 -20.37 5.29 10.74
C ASP A 382 -20.82 3.93 11.33
N LEU A 383 -20.74 3.82 12.66
CA LEU A 383 -21.07 2.62 13.40
C LEU A 383 -22.53 2.58 13.88
N THR A 384 -23.14 1.40 13.72
CA THR A 384 -24.43 1.03 14.34
C THR A 384 -24.31 0.76 15.84
N GLU A 385 -25.42 0.70 16.58
CA GLU A 385 -25.42 0.43 18.04
C GLU A 385 -24.65 -0.86 18.37
N TYR A 386 -24.93 -1.92 17.60
CA TYR A 386 -24.26 -3.21 17.72
C TYR A 386 -22.76 -3.09 17.44
N GLU A 387 -22.36 -2.40 16.37
CA GLU A 387 -20.94 -2.25 16.01
C GLU A 387 -20.18 -1.38 17.03
N MET A 388 -20.80 -0.31 17.55
CA MET A 388 -20.23 0.51 18.63
C MET A 388 -20.02 -0.31 19.91
N CYS A 389 -20.98 -1.14 20.30
CA CYS A 389 -20.84 -2.00 21.48
C CYS A 389 -19.68 -2.99 21.33
N ASN A 390 -19.55 -3.63 20.16
CA ASN A 390 -18.43 -4.55 19.92
C ASN A 390 -17.07 -3.83 19.84
N ALA A 391 -17.02 -2.62 19.25
CA ALA A 391 -15.80 -1.82 19.21
C ALA A 391 -15.34 -1.43 20.64
N VAL A 392 -16.29 -1.10 21.51
CA VAL A 392 -16.03 -0.85 22.94
C VAL A 392 -15.60 -2.12 23.68
N ASP A 393 -16.25 -3.26 23.45
CA ASP A 393 -15.84 -4.54 24.05
C ASP A 393 -14.39 -4.92 23.63
N GLU A 394 -14.04 -4.80 22.35
CA GLU A 394 -12.67 -5.03 21.85
C GLU A 394 -11.66 -4.04 22.46
N PHE A 395 -12.01 -2.75 22.57
CA PHE A 395 -11.18 -1.76 23.27
C PHE A 395 -10.98 -2.13 24.75
N LEU A 396 -12.02 -2.57 25.46
CA LEU A 396 -11.94 -3.02 26.86
C LEU A 396 -11.09 -4.29 27.03
N LEU A 397 -10.95 -5.14 26.01
CA LEU A 397 -9.99 -6.27 26.02
C LEU A 397 -8.53 -5.80 25.93
N LEU A 398 -8.28 -4.63 25.32
CA LEU A 398 -6.96 -4.01 25.24
C LEU A 398 -6.57 -3.22 26.51
N LEU A 399 -7.47 -3.07 27.48
CA LEU A 399 -7.19 -2.36 28.74
C LEU A 399 -6.83 -3.33 29.87
N ASP A 400 -5.88 -2.90 30.69
CA ASP A 400 -5.26 -3.65 31.78
C ASP A 400 -4.61 -2.68 32.79
N LYS A 401 -4.15 -3.18 33.93
CA LYS A 401 -3.65 -2.41 35.06
C LYS A 401 -2.54 -1.44 34.63
N GLY A 402 -2.75 -0.13 34.80
CA GLY A 402 -1.77 0.90 34.44
C GLY A 402 -1.74 1.30 32.95
N VAL A 403 -2.58 0.71 32.09
CA VAL A 403 -2.76 1.15 30.68
C VAL A 403 -3.46 2.50 30.65
N TYR A 404 -3.06 3.37 29.72
CA TYR A 404 -3.76 4.62 29.44
C TYR A 404 -4.80 4.36 28.36
N GLY A 405 -6.08 4.48 28.71
CA GLY A 405 -7.20 4.33 27.80
C GLY A 405 -7.77 5.69 27.41
N LEU A 406 -7.90 5.94 26.10
CA LEU A 406 -8.54 7.13 25.55
C LEU A 406 -9.74 6.73 24.68
N LEU A 407 -10.91 7.29 24.96
CA LEU A 407 -12.07 7.24 24.08
C LEU A 407 -12.31 8.62 23.48
N TYR A 408 -12.35 8.70 22.15
CA TYR A 408 -12.81 9.89 21.42
C TYR A 408 -14.06 9.55 20.62
N TYR A 409 -15.07 10.42 20.70
CA TYR A 409 -16.30 10.30 19.94
C TYR A 409 -16.65 11.63 19.31
N ALA A 410 -16.95 11.61 18.01
CA ALA A 410 -17.49 12.74 17.25
C ALA A 410 -18.80 12.32 16.54
N GLY A 411 -19.88 13.02 16.84
CA GLY A 411 -21.22 12.69 16.34
C GLY A 411 -22.34 13.21 17.23
N HIS A 412 -23.59 12.84 16.90
CA HIS A 412 -24.77 13.17 17.71
C HIS A 412 -24.63 12.60 19.11
N GLY A 413 -25.04 13.39 20.08
CA GLY A 413 -24.99 13.03 21.48
C GLY A 413 -25.97 13.84 22.32
N TYR A 414 -26.27 13.32 23.51
CA TYR A 414 -27.11 14.00 24.49
C TYR A 414 -26.62 13.72 25.91
N GLU A 415 -27.11 14.51 26.88
CA GLU A 415 -26.80 14.32 28.30
C GLU A 415 -28.06 14.41 29.18
N ASN A 416 -28.48 13.28 29.74
CA ASN A 416 -29.59 13.20 30.67
C ASN A 416 -29.08 12.95 32.10
N PHE A 417 -29.43 13.86 33.02
CA PHE A 417 -29.07 13.78 34.45
C PHE A 417 -27.56 13.68 34.74
N GLY A 418 -26.72 14.20 33.84
CA GLY A 418 -25.25 14.15 33.94
C GLY A 418 -24.62 12.89 33.33
N ASN A 419 -25.42 12.01 32.72
CA ASN A 419 -24.96 10.85 31.97
C ASN A 419 -24.98 11.17 30.48
N SER A 420 -23.85 10.95 29.82
CA SER A 420 -23.61 11.33 28.42
C SER A 420 -23.82 10.10 27.54
N PHE A 421 -24.56 10.26 26.45
CA PHE A 421 -24.94 9.17 25.55
C PHE A 421 -24.47 9.47 24.13
N MET A 422 -23.74 8.53 23.54
CA MET A 422 -23.30 8.58 22.14
C MET A 422 -24.37 7.93 21.26
N VAL A 423 -24.79 8.61 20.18
CA VAL A 423 -25.89 8.18 19.30
C VAL A 423 -25.33 7.41 18.08
N PRO A 424 -25.75 6.16 17.83
CA PRO A 424 -25.34 5.39 16.66
C PRO A 424 -25.98 5.88 15.35
N VAL A 425 -25.43 5.51 14.18
CA VAL A 425 -25.98 5.93 12.88
C VAL A 425 -27.35 5.33 12.55
N ASP A 426 -27.69 4.18 13.16
CA ASP A 426 -28.97 3.47 13.02
C ASP A 426 -30.02 3.85 14.08
N ALA A 427 -29.74 4.86 14.92
CA ALA A 427 -30.66 5.31 15.94
C ALA A 427 -32.02 5.75 15.32
N PRO A 428 -33.16 5.26 15.84
CA PRO A 428 -34.49 5.62 15.34
C PRO A 428 -34.86 7.05 15.75
N ASN A 429 -35.81 7.68 15.04
CA ASN A 429 -36.29 9.02 15.38
C ASN A 429 -37.74 8.97 15.91
N PRO A 430 -38.00 9.22 17.21
CA PRO A 430 -37.03 9.53 18.28
C PRO A 430 -36.30 8.29 18.85
N TYR A 431 -35.14 8.51 19.45
CA TYR A 431 -34.33 7.50 20.15
C TYR A 431 -34.35 7.69 21.67
N ARG A 432 -33.93 6.63 22.38
CA ARG A 432 -33.81 6.56 23.84
C ARG A 432 -32.45 6.01 24.27
N SER A 433 -32.19 5.96 25.58
CA SER A 433 -30.96 5.39 26.16
C SER A 433 -30.71 3.94 25.74
N GLU A 434 -31.77 3.16 25.51
CA GLU A 434 -31.72 1.78 25.01
C GLU A 434 -31.19 1.63 23.57
N ASN A 435 -31.07 2.73 22.82
CA ASN A 435 -30.53 2.76 21.45
C ASN A 435 -29.13 3.40 21.38
N CYS A 436 -28.55 3.74 22.53
CA CYS A 436 -27.38 4.61 22.63
C CYS A 436 -26.36 4.08 23.65
N LEU A 437 -25.10 4.49 23.52
CA LEU A 437 -24.04 4.04 24.43
C LEU A 437 -23.81 5.07 25.53
N CYS A 438 -24.09 4.67 26.78
CA CYS A 438 -23.80 5.48 27.98
C CYS A 438 -22.30 5.49 28.29
N VAL A 439 -21.68 6.67 28.24
CA VAL A 439 -20.23 6.83 28.46
C VAL A 439 -19.82 6.45 29.90
N GLN A 440 -20.68 6.70 30.88
CA GLN A 440 -20.44 6.37 32.28
C GLN A 440 -20.40 4.85 32.53
N ASN A 441 -21.14 4.04 31.76
CA ASN A 441 -21.01 2.59 31.77
C ASN A 441 -19.63 2.14 31.25
N ILE A 442 -19.15 2.75 30.16
CA ILE A 442 -17.83 2.46 29.59
C ILE A 442 -16.73 2.78 30.60
N LEU A 443 -16.81 3.96 31.24
CA LEU A 443 -15.88 4.35 32.31
C LEU A 443 -15.86 3.34 33.47
N LYS A 444 -17.02 2.84 33.92
CA LYS A 444 -17.09 1.80 34.96
C LYS A 444 -16.31 0.55 34.55
N LEU A 445 -16.50 0.07 33.31
CA LEU A 445 -15.78 -1.09 32.77
C LEU A 445 -14.28 -0.83 32.62
N MET A 446 -13.85 0.38 32.25
CA MET A 446 -12.43 0.76 32.24
C MET A 446 -11.82 0.77 33.65
N GLN A 447 -12.55 1.23 34.67
CA GLN A 447 -12.11 1.18 36.07
C GLN A 447 -11.94 -0.25 36.58
N GLU A 448 -12.75 -1.20 36.10
CA GLU A 448 -12.61 -2.63 36.42
C GLU A 448 -11.33 -3.25 35.84
N LYS A 449 -10.72 -2.62 34.84
CA LYS A 449 -9.40 -2.99 34.26
C LYS A 449 -8.21 -2.36 34.99
N GLU A 450 -8.42 -1.58 36.05
CA GLU A 450 -7.37 -0.89 36.81
C GLU A 450 -6.45 0.03 35.96
N THR A 451 -6.99 0.63 34.90
CA THR A 451 -6.27 1.56 34.00
C THR A 451 -5.49 2.64 34.75
N GLY A 452 -4.35 3.06 34.20
CA GLY A 452 -3.51 4.11 34.79
C GLY A 452 -4.03 5.52 34.53
N LEU A 453 -4.70 5.72 33.40
CA LEU A 453 -5.36 6.98 33.00
C LEU A 453 -6.60 6.66 32.17
N ASN A 454 -7.69 7.38 32.40
CA ASN A 454 -8.93 7.30 31.64
C ASN A 454 -9.24 8.68 31.04
N VAL A 455 -9.16 8.81 29.71
CA VAL A 455 -9.46 10.07 29.00
C VAL A 455 -10.68 9.87 28.11
N PHE A 456 -11.67 10.76 28.27
CA PHE A 456 -12.87 10.81 27.43
C PHE A 456 -12.94 12.17 26.75
N LEU A 457 -12.88 12.18 25.42
CA LEU A 457 -12.97 13.37 24.59
C LEU A 457 -14.26 13.29 23.77
N LEU A 458 -15.26 14.10 24.13
CA LEU A 458 -16.62 13.99 23.57
C LEU A 458 -16.96 15.23 22.74
N ASP A 459 -16.90 15.08 21.41
CA ASP A 459 -17.21 16.09 20.40
C ASP A 459 -18.64 15.93 19.88
N MET A 460 -19.59 16.20 20.78
CA MET A 460 -21.02 15.96 20.60
C MET A 460 -21.85 17.00 21.34
N CYS A 461 -23.09 17.22 20.91
CA CYS A 461 -24.06 17.97 21.72
C CYS A 461 -24.28 17.35 23.11
N ARG A 462 -24.68 18.20 24.07
CA ARG A 462 -24.99 17.80 25.46
C ARG A 462 -26.34 18.35 25.92
N LYS A 463 -27.26 18.53 24.97
CA LYS A 463 -28.68 18.81 25.23
C LYS A 463 -29.32 17.65 25.99
N ARG A 464 -30.44 17.93 26.67
CA ARG A 464 -31.33 16.89 27.21
C ARG A 464 -32.09 16.24 26.06
N ASN A 465 -32.24 14.91 26.08
CA ASN A 465 -33.21 14.20 25.26
C ASN A 465 -34.52 14.07 26.06
N ASP A 466 -35.58 14.74 25.62
CA ASP A 466 -36.88 14.72 26.30
C ASP A 466 -37.72 13.46 26.02
N TYR A 467 -37.31 12.60 25.07
CA TYR A 467 -37.95 11.31 24.82
C TYR A 467 -37.40 10.18 25.71
N ASP A 468 -36.29 10.45 26.41
CA ASP A 468 -35.62 9.53 27.32
C ASP A 468 -35.93 9.88 28.79
N ASP A 469 -37.03 9.29 29.28
CA ASP A 469 -37.48 9.40 30.66
C ASP A 469 -36.66 8.54 31.65
N THR A 470 -35.66 7.77 31.20
CA THR A 470 -34.88 6.94 32.11
C THR A 470 -34.02 7.80 33.04
N ILE A 471 -34.07 7.49 34.33
CA ILE A 471 -33.18 8.05 35.36
C ILE A 471 -32.19 6.95 35.74
N PRO A 472 -31.05 6.83 35.04
CA PRO A 472 -30.10 5.75 35.32
C PRO A 472 -29.44 5.96 36.67
N ILE A 473 -29.76 5.09 37.63
CA ILE A 473 -29.06 4.97 38.91
C ILE A 473 -27.86 4.05 38.68
N LEU A 474 -26.76 4.61 38.16
CA LEU A 474 -25.50 3.89 38.12
C LEU A 474 -24.93 3.73 39.54
N ASP A 475 -24.25 2.60 39.78
CA ASP A 475 -23.41 2.43 40.96
C ASP A 475 -22.40 3.58 41.05
N ALA A 476 -22.10 4.01 42.29
CA ALA A 476 -21.06 5.02 42.52
C ALA A 476 -19.71 4.56 41.94
N LEU A 477 -19.18 5.32 40.99
CA LEU A 477 -17.87 5.08 40.39
C LEU A 477 -16.77 5.03 41.46
N LYS A 478 -15.78 4.16 41.27
CA LYS A 478 -14.66 4.05 42.21
C LYS A 478 -13.85 5.35 42.19
N VAL A 479 -13.33 5.79 43.33
CA VAL A 479 -12.43 6.95 43.39
C VAL A 479 -11.03 6.52 42.97
N THR A 480 -10.78 6.43 41.66
CA THR A 480 -9.48 6.04 41.08
C THR A 480 -8.54 7.22 40.85
N ALA A 481 -9.02 8.46 40.99
CA ALA A 481 -8.25 9.70 40.88
C ALA A 481 -7.40 9.84 39.60
N ASN A 482 -7.91 9.30 38.49
CA ASN A 482 -7.20 9.21 37.20
C ASN A 482 -8.10 9.39 35.97
N ILE A 483 -9.23 10.09 36.14
CA ILE A 483 -10.26 10.27 35.11
C ILE A 483 -10.24 11.72 34.63
N VAL A 484 -10.27 11.92 33.31
CA VAL A 484 -10.35 13.23 32.65
C VAL A 484 -11.39 13.18 31.53
N PHE A 485 -12.38 14.06 31.60
CA PHE A 485 -13.28 14.37 30.50
C PHE A 485 -12.94 15.73 29.92
N GLY A 486 -12.78 15.79 28.60
CA GLY A 486 -12.85 17.01 27.80
C GLY A 486 -14.11 16.98 26.96
N TYR A 487 -15.12 17.75 27.34
CA TYR A 487 -16.34 17.91 26.55
C TYR A 487 -16.18 19.10 25.61
N ALA A 488 -16.46 18.92 24.32
CA ALA A 488 -16.39 19.98 23.33
C ALA A 488 -17.35 21.15 23.62
N THR A 489 -18.41 20.90 24.41
CA THR A 489 -19.39 21.91 24.82
C THR A 489 -19.82 21.73 26.28
N CYS A 490 -20.43 22.76 26.87
CA CYS A 490 -20.98 22.73 28.22
C CYS A 490 -22.26 21.87 28.31
N GLN A 491 -22.60 21.42 29.52
CA GLN A 491 -23.87 20.74 29.76
C GLN A 491 -25.08 21.60 29.32
N GLY A 492 -26.00 21.00 28.54
CA GLY A 492 -27.16 21.68 27.97
C GLY A 492 -26.90 22.48 26.68
N ALA A 493 -25.67 22.49 26.17
CA ALA A 493 -25.27 23.27 25.00
C ALA A 493 -24.95 22.39 23.77
N GLU A 494 -24.64 23.08 22.66
CA GLU A 494 -24.38 22.52 21.34
C GLU A 494 -22.86 22.43 21.08
N ALA A 495 -22.41 21.36 20.44
CA ALA A 495 -21.10 21.30 19.79
C ALA A 495 -21.31 21.51 18.28
N PHE A 496 -20.29 21.97 17.55
CA PHE A 496 -20.48 22.46 16.18
C PHE A 496 -19.38 22.10 15.18
N GLU A 497 -19.79 21.97 13.91
CA GLU A 497 -18.95 21.89 12.72
C GLU A 497 -19.23 23.05 11.73
N ILE A 498 -18.32 23.28 10.77
CA ILE A 498 -18.41 24.38 9.78
C ILE A 498 -18.94 23.85 8.43
N GLN A 499 -20.13 24.31 8.02
CA GLN A 499 -20.90 23.71 6.91
C GLN A 499 -20.28 23.81 5.50
N HIS A 500 -19.39 24.77 5.27
CA HIS A 500 -18.97 25.18 3.91
C HIS A 500 -17.50 24.86 3.58
N SER A 501 -16.72 24.37 4.53
CA SER A 501 -15.33 23.99 4.36
C SER A 501 -15.21 22.47 4.44
N GLY A 502 -15.34 21.79 3.29
CA GLY A 502 -15.57 20.34 3.22
C GLY A 502 -14.49 19.42 3.81
N LEU A 503 -13.30 19.95 4.13
CA LEU A 503 -12.22 19.25 4.83
C LEU A 503 -11.69 20.04 6.04
N ALA A 504 -12.53 20.87 6.66
CA ALA A 504 -12.19 21.51 7.93
C ALA A 504 -12.64 20.66 9.11
N ASN A 505 -11.90 20.81 10.20
CA ASN A 505 -12.24 20.23 11.49
C ASN A 505 -13.53 20.80 12.10
N GLY A 506 -14.12 20.02 13.01
CA GLY A 506 -15.02 20.50 14.05
C GLY A 506 -14.31 21.51 14.96
N ILE A 507 -15.08 22.35 15.65
CA ILE A 507 -14.49 23.46 16.42
C ILE A 507 -13.56 22.96 17.54
N PHE A 508 -13.87 21.85 18.19
CA PHE A 508 -13.03 21.32 19.26
C PHE A 508 -11.72 20.75 18.73
N MET A 509 -11.76 19.90 17.70
CA MET A 509 -10.54 19.34 17.09
C MET A 509 -9.63 20.41 16.49
N LYS A 510 -10.22 21.46 15.88
CA LYS A 510 -9.50 22.63 15.35
C LYS A 510 -8.50 23.23 16.34
N PHE A 511 -8.81 23.27 17.64
CA PHE A 511 -7.92 23.80 18.68
C PHE A 511 -7.17 22.71 19.44
N LEU A 512 -7.77 21.51 19.60
CA LEU A 512 -7.12 20.39 20.27
C LEU A 512 -5.84 19.96 19.55
N LYS A 513 -5.88 19.89 18.21
CA LYS A 513 -4.78 19.37 17.40
C LYS A 513 -3.48 20.16 17.53
N ASP A 514 -3.58 21.47 17.68
CA ASP A 514 -2.43 22.39 17.84
C ASP A 514 -1.73 22.20 19.19
N ARG A 515 -2.39 21.56 20.17
CA ARG A 515 -1.92 21.39 21.56
C ARG A 515 -1.62 19.94 21.95
N LEU A 516 -2.16 18.95 21.23
CA LEU A 516 -2.18 17.55 21.69
C LEU A 516 -0.78 16.94 21.92
N LEU A 517 0.23 17.39 21.15
CA LEU A 517 1.61 16.91 21.23
C LEU A 517 2.46 17.58 22.33
N GLU A 518 1.90 18.55 23.07
CA GLU A 518 2.64 19.24 24.13
C GLU A 518 2.89 18.34 25.35
N ASP A 519 4.12 18.33 25.87
CA ASP A 519 4.49 17.57 27.08
C ASP A 519 3.96 18.23 28.37
N LYS A 520 2.63 18.16 28.54
CA LYS A 520 1.89 18.74 29.65
C LYS A 520 0.91 17.73 30.23
N LYS A 521 0.63 17.86 31.54
CA LYS A 521 -0.47 17.14 32.18
C LYS A 521 -1.74 17.39 31.38
N ILE A 522 -2.48 16.35 31.00
CA ILE A 522 -3.62 16.45 30.08
C ILE A 522 -4.69 17.47 30.53
N THR A 523 -4.86 17.68 31.84
CA THR A 523 -5.78 18.72 32.36
C THR A 523 -5.32 20.14 32.06
N VAL A 524 -4.01 20.40 32.02
CA VAL A 524 -3.44 21.73 31.68
C VAL A 524 -3.50 21.96 30.17
N LEU A 525 -3.20 20.91 29.39
CA LEU A 525 -3.33 20.91 27.93
C LEU A 525 -4.77 21.28 27.51
N LEU A 526 -5.79 20.61 28.09
CA LEU A 526 -7.19 20.90 27.81
C LEU A 526 -7.64 22.29 28.29
N ASP A 527 -7.04 22.83 29.36
CA ASP A 527 -7.32 24.19 29.86
C ASP A 527 -6.83 25.25 28.85
N GLU A 528 -5.63 25.05 28.28
CA GLU A 528 -5.11 25.91 27.20
C GLU A 528 -5.95 25.79 25.91
N VAL A 529 -6.45 24.60 25.57
CA VAL A 529 -7.42 24.43 24.46
C VAL A 529 -8.73 25.17 24.75
N ALA A 530 -9.20 25.20 26.00
CA ALA A 530 -10.38 25.96 26.40
C ALA A 530 -10.16 27.48 26.27
N GLU A 531 -8.98 27.99 26.67
CA GLU A 531 -8.59 29.38 26.44
C GLU A 531 -8.54 29.74 24.95
N ASP A 532 -7.96 28.88 24.11
CA ASP A 532 -7.84 29.10 22.67
C ASP A 532 -9.20 29.07 21.98
N MET A 533 -10.07 28.13 22.34
CA MET A 533 -11.45 28.10 21.84
C MET A 533 -12.26 29.31 22.34
N GLY A 534 -12.00 29.82 23.55
CA GLY A 534 -12.61 31.04 24.09
C GLY A 534 -12.26 32.32 23.31
N LYS A 535 -11.15 32.32 22.55
CA LYS A 535 -10.77 33.41 21.63
C LYS A 535 -11.56 33.36 20.32
N CYS A 536 -12.21 32.23 19.98
CA CYS A 536 -12.96 32.05 18.74
C CYS A 536 -14.25 32.90 18.72
N HIS A 537 -14.38 33.77 17.71
CA HIS A 537 -15.58 34.59 17.55
C HIS A 537 -16.81 33.83 17.02
N LEU A 538 -16.63 32.69 16.36
CA LEU A 538 -17.74 31.91 15.78
C LEU A 538 -18.60 31.23 16.85
N THR A 539 -17.96 30.71 17.91
CA THR A 539 -18.60 29.91 18.96
C THR A 539 -18.86 30.67 20.26
N LYS A 540 -18.46 31.95 20.33
CA LYS A 540 -18.59 32.78 21.54
C LYS A 540 -20.04 32.83 22.05
N GLY A 541 -20.27 32.25 23.22
CA GLY A 541 -21.59 32.18 23.86
C GLY A 541 -22.49 31.05 23.33
N ARG A 542 -21.96 30.12 22.53
CA ARG A 542 -22.67 28.94 22.01
C ARG A 542 -21.99 27.63 22.38
N GLN A 543 -20.66 27.57 22.25
CA GLN A 543 -19.84 26.41 22.59
C GLN A 543 -18.61 26.88 23.39
N ALA A 544 -18.35 26.18 24.50
CA ALA A 544 -17.20 26.38 25.38
C ALA A 544 -16.78 25.01 25.95
N LEU A 545 -15.49 24.76 26.07
CA LEU A 545 -14.96 23.45 26.46
C LEU A 545 -15.16 23.28 27.98
N GLU A 546 -15.80 22.18 28.38
CA GLU A 546 -15.96 21.83 29.79
C GLU A 546 -14.99 20.70 30.17
N ILE A 547 -14.15 20.94 31.18
CA ILE A 547 -13.21 19.94 31.71
C ILE A 547 -13.76 19.41 33.03
N ARG A 548 -13.93 18.08 33.13
CA ARG A 548 -14.19 17.41 34.42
C ARG A 548 -13.06 16.45 34.71
N SER A 549 -12.34 16.65 35.81
CA SER A 549 -11.17 15.84 36.14
C SER A 549 -11.12 15.44 37.60
N SER A 550 -10.71 14.20 37.84
CA SER A 550 -10.28 13.69 39.15
C SER A 550 -8.78 13.35 39.17
N LEU A 551 -8.05 13.60 38.08
CA LEU A 551 -6.66 13.21 37.92
C LEU A 551 -5.75 13.91 38.94
N SER A 552 -5.30 13.20 39.97
CA SER A 552 -4.39 13.73 40.99
C SER A 552 -2.94 13.79 40.51
N GLU A 553 -2.48 12.77 39.79
CA GLU A 553 -1.09 12.64 39.33
C GLU A 553 -0.78 13.53 38.11
N LYS A 554 0.51 13.73 37.80
CA LYS A 554 0.98 14.59 36.69
C LYS A 554 1.03 13.84 35.33
N ARG A 555 0.02 13.02 35.03
CA ARG A 555 -0.01 12.17 33.83
C ARG A 555 -0.27 12.99 32.55
N ALA A 556 0.46 12.68 31.48
CA ALA A 556 0.39 13.32 30.16
C ALA A 556 0.19 12.26 29.06
N LEU A 557 -0.27 12.67 27.87
CA LEU A 557 -0.37 11.75 26.72
C LEU A 557 1.01 11.38 26.16
N THR A 558 1.98 12.27 26.37
CA THR A 558 3.42 12.13 26.12
C THR A 558 4.14 11.20 27.10
N ASP A 559 3.49 10.72 28.17
CA ASP A 559 4.14 9.83 29.15
C ASP A 559 4.73 8.60 28.42
N PRO A 560 5.99 8.20 28.74
CA PRO A 560 6.60 7.03 28.13
C PRO A 560 5.84 5.75 28.46
N VAL A 561 5.78 4.82 27.50
CA VAL A 561 5.38 3.44 27.79
C VAL A 561 6.49 2.78 28.59
N GLN A 562 6.16 2.21 29.74
CA GLN A 562 7.10 1.55 30.63
C GLN A 562 7.69 0.32 29.94
N GLY A 563 9.00 0.37 29.63
CA GLY A 563 9.78 -0.78 29.19
C GLY A 563 9.90 -1.83 30.31
N ALA A 564 8.88 -2.69 30.43
CA ALA A 564 8.77 -3.77 31.38
C ALA A 564 8.25 -5.03 30.65
N PRO A 565 8.53 -6.25 31.14
CA PRO A 565 8.64 -7.44 30.30
C PRO A 565 7.35 -7.84 29.61
N CYS A 566 7.51 -8.49 28.46
CA CYS A 566 6.44 -8.99 27.61
C CYS A 566 5.57 -10.03 28.35
N SER A 567 4.55 -9.55 29.08
CA SER A 567 3.57 -10.42 29.71
C SER A 567 2.69 -11.07 28.63
N ALA A 568 2.14 -12.26 28.90
CA ALA A 568 1.27 -12.93 27.94
C ALA A 568 0.07 -12.06 27.54
N GLU A 569 -0.44 -11.24 28.47
CA GLU A 569 -1.49 -10.27 28.19
C GLU A 569 -1.03 -9.16 27.24
N ALA A 570 0.23 -8.68 27.36
CA ALA A 570 0.78 -7.67 26.45
C ALA A 570 0.97 -8.20 25.02
N LEU A 571 1.40 -9.45 24.86
CA LEU A 571 1.49 -10.12 23.56
C LEU A 571 0.11 -10.27 22.90
N VAL A 572 -0.89 -10.73 23.66
CA VAL A 572 -2.27 -10.86 23.16
C VAL A 572 -2.82 -9.51 22.71
N ARG A 573 -2.64 -8.44 23.50
CA ARG A 573 -3.04 -7.08 23.12
C ARG A 573 -2.38 -6.59 21.82
N ASN A 574 -1.06 -6.74 21.71
CA ASN A 574 -0.32 -6.33 20.52
C ASN A 574 -0.78 -7.09 19.28
N LEU A 575 -0.95 -8.41 19.38
CA LEU A 575 -1.40 -9.26 18.28
C LEU A 575 -2.86 -8.98 17.88
N GLN A 576 -3.73 -8.66 18.85
CA GLN A 576 -5.13 -8.29 18.61
C GLN A 576 -5.22 -6.92 17.93
N TRP A 577 -4.46 -5.91 18.38
CA TRP A 577 -4.42 -4.61 17.71
C TRP A 577 -3.78 -4.67 16.31
N ALA A 578 -2.70 -5.45 16.13
CA ALA A 578 -2.04 -5.62 14.83
C ALA A 578 -2.97 -6.26 13.78
N LYS A 579 -3.76 -7.27 14.18
CA LYS A 579 -4.77 -7.90 13.31
C LYS A 579 -5.76 -6.89 12.72
N ALA A 580 -6.15 -5.87 13.48
CA ALA A 580 -7.09 -4.85 13.04
C ALA A 580 -6.51 -3.82 12.03
N HIS A 581 -5.20 -3.85 11.76
CA HIS A 581 -4.49 -2.86 10.96
C HIS A 581 -3.70 -3.45 9.79
N GLU A 582 -3.79 -4.76 9.57
CA GLU A 582 -3.09 -5.46 8.51
C GLU A 582 -3.83 -5.28 7.16
N LEU A 583 -3.17 -4.59 6.22
CA LEU A 583 -3.63 -4.48 4.83
C LEU A 583 -3.25 -5.73 4.02
N PRO A 584 -4.05 -6.14 3.03
CA PRO A 584 -3.64 -7.16 2.07
C PRO A 584 -2.41 -6.74 1.26
N GLU A 585 -1.57 -7.70 0.89
CA GLU A 585 -0.43 -7.44 0.01
C GLU A 585 -0.86 -7.04 -1.41
N SER A 586 -0.19 -6.04 -1.99
CA SER A 586 -0.39 -5.64 -3.37
C SER A 586 0.01 -6.75 -4.34
N MET A 587 -0.84 -7.05 -5.33
CA MET A 587 -0.69 -8.21 -6.22
C MET A 587 -0.72 -7.82 -7.71
N CYS A 588 0.02 -8.58 -8.52
CA CYS A 588 0.08 -8.40 -9.97
C CYS A 588 -0.63 -9.57 -10.66
N LEU A 589 -1.85 -9.32 -11.11
CA LEU A 589 -2.74 -10.30 -11.75
C LEU A 589 -2.35 -10.44 -13.22
N LYS A 590 -2.33 -11.68 -13.73
CA LYS A 590 -1.92 -12.01 -15.10
C LYS A 590 -3.06 -12.70 -15.83
N PHE A 591 -3.56 -12.04 -16.87
CA PHE A 591 -4.66 -12.49 -17.70
C PHE A 591 -4.15 -13.35 -18.87
N GLN A 592 -4.99 -14.23 -19.42
CA GLN A 592 -4.59 -15.20 -20.44
C GLN A 592 -4.20 -14.50 -21.75
N CYS A 593 -4.85 -13.38 -22.05
CA CYS A 593 -4.51 -12.47 -23.14
C CYS A 593 -3.15 -11.75 -22.99
N GLY A 594 -2.43 -11.95 -21.87
CA GLY A 594 -1.10 -11.40 -21.61
C GLY A 594 -1.11 -10.02 -20.93
N VAL A 595 -2.26 -9.44 -20.63
CA VAL A 595 -2.36 -8.20 -19.84
C VAL A 595 -1.99 -8.47 -18.38
N HIS A 596 -1.23 -7.56 -17.76
CA HIS A 596 -0.99 -7.57 -16.32
C HIS A 596 -1.63 -6.36 -15.64
N ILE A 597 -2.36 -6.60 -14.56
CA ILE A 597 -3.01 -5.58 -13.73
C ILE A 597 -2.37 -5.57 -12.35
N GLN A 598 -1.88 -4.41 -11.92
CA GLN A 598 -1.52 -4.18 -10.53
C GLN A 598 -2.78 -3.85 -9.75
N LEU A 599 -3.03 -4.63 -8.71
CA LEU A 599 -4.06 -4.42 -7.70
C LEU A 599 -3.35 -4.06 -6.38
N GLY A 600 -3.83 -3.02 -5.70
CA GLY A 600 -3.25 -2.55 -4.45
C GLY A 600 -4.29 -2.00 -3.48
N PHE A 601 -3.86 -1.83 -2.23
CA PHE A 601 -4.71 -1.55 -1.08
C PHE A 601 -4.13 -0.40 -0.25
N ALA A 602 -5.00 0.43 0.32
CA ALA A 602 -4.65 1.47 1.29
C ALA A 602 -5.73 1.58 2.38
N ALA A 603 -5.35 1.94 3.60
CA ALA A 603 -6.28 2.16 4.71
C ALA A 603 -6.54 3.67 4.89
N GLU A 604 -7.81 4.06 4.97
CA GLU A 604 -8.21 5.42 5.40
C GLU A 604 -8.55 5.40 6.91
N PHE A 605 -9.22 4.34 7.37
CA PHE A 605 -9.58 4.06 8.78
C PHE A 605 -9.53 2.54 9.03
N SER A 606 -9.61 2.08 10.29
CA SER A 606 -9.61 0.64 10.59
C SER A 606 -10.79 -0.12 9.93
N ASN A 607 -11.91 0.55 9.62
CA ASN A 607 -13.02 -0.02 8.85
C ASN A 607 -13.17 0.49 7.41
N VAL A 608 -12.22 1.30 6.91
CA VAL A 608 -12.28 1.89 5.56
C VAL A 608 -11.00 1.60 4.77
N MET A 609 -11.13 0.82 3.70
CA MET A 609 -10.04 0.46 2.79
C MET A 609 -10.33 0.95 1.37
N ILE A 610 -9.29 1.33 0.64
CA ILE A 610 -9.36 1.70 -0.77
C ILE A 610 -8.63 0.64 -1.58
N ILE A 611 -9.32 0.12 -2.58
CA ILE A 611 -8.76 -0.74 -3.63
C ILE A 611 -8.41 0.16 -4.81
N TYR A 612 -7.24 -0.07 -5.41
CA TYR A 612 -6.86 0.59 -6.66
C TYR A 612 -6.28 -0.38 -7.69
N THR A 613 -6.63 -0.18 -8.97
CA THR A 613 -6.20 -1.01 -10.10
C THR A 613 -5.57 -0.19 -11.21
N SER A 614 -4.44 -0.65 -11.76
CA SER A 614 -3.82 -0.08 -12.96
C SER A 614 -3.24 -1.16 -13.87
N ILE A 615 -3.25 -0.91 -15.18
CA ILE A 615 -2.69 -1.83 -16.17
C ILE A 615 -1.18 -1.56 -16.29
N VAL A 616 -0.36 -2.52 -15.84
CA VAL A 616 1.11 -2.39 -15.81
C VAL A 616 1.80 -3.05 -17.00
N HIS A 617 1.11 -3.94 -17.71
CA HIS A 617 1.56 -4.49 -18.98
C HIS A 617 0.38 -4.72 -19.92
N LYS A 618 0.51 -4.29 -21.18
CA LYS A 618 -0.45 -4.52 -22.25
C LYS A 618 0.30 -4.98 -23.50
N PRO A 619 0.05 -6.20 -24.01
CA PRO A 619 0.61 -6.69 -25.26
C PRO A 619 0.36 -5.76 -26.46
N PRO A 620 1.23 -5.78 -27.50
CA PRO A 620 1.08 -4.94 -28.68
C PRO A 620 -0.12 -5.33 -29.56
N GLU A 621 -0.54 -6.60 -29.55
CA GLU A 621 -1.72 -7.09 -30.27
C GLU A 621 -3.05 -6.59 -29.70
N ILE A 622 -3.09 -6.10 -28.46
CA ILE A 622 -4.29 -5.53 -27.83
C ILE A 622 -4.31 -4.02 -28.05
N ILE A 623 -5.33 -3.49 -28.72
CA ILE A 623 -5.42 -2.06 -29.05
C ILE A 623 -6.06 -1.22 -27.94
N MET A 624 -6.98 -1.81 -27.18
CA MET A 624 -7.73 -1.20 -26.10
C MET A 624 -7.95 -2.23 -25.00
N CYS A 625 -7.86 -1.82 -23.74
CA CYS A 625 -8.22 -2.66 -22.60
C CYS A 625 -8.51 -1.82 -21.36
N ASP A 626 -9.56 -2.19 -20.63
CA ASP A 626 -10.04 -1.54 -19.41
C ASP A 626 -10.18 -2.59 -18.30
N ALA A 627 -9.76 -2.22 -17.09
CA ALA A 627 -9.73 -3.08 -15.91
C ALA A 627 -10.60 -2.49 -14.81
N TYR A 628 -11.51 -3.27 -14.23
CA TYR A 628 -12.42 -2.81 -13.18
C TYR A 628 -12.75 -3.90 -12.16
N VAL A 629 -13.10 -3.50 -10.93
CA VAL A 629 -13.53 -4.40 -9.84
C VAL A 629 -15.05 -4.45 -9.70
N THR A 630 -15.59 -5.63 -9.45
CA THR A 630 -17.03 -5.91 -9.30
C THR A 630 -17.26 -7.10 -8.38
N ASP A 631 -18.53 -7.47 -8.15
CA ASP A 631 -18.96 -8.70 -7.47
C ASP A 631 -18.50 -8.79 -6.01
N PHE A 632 -18.43 -7.64 -5.35
CA PHE A 632 -18.12 -7.54 -3.92
C PHE A 632 -19.22 -8.18 -3.03
N PRO A 633 -18.90 -8.57 -1.78
CA PRO A 633 -19.88 -9.13 -0.85
C PRO A 633 -21.00 -8.14 -0.54
N LEU A 634 -22.25 -8.61 -0.58
CA LEU A 634 -23.46 -7.79 -0.36
C LEU A 634 -23.48 -7.11 1.02
N ASP A 635 -22.82 -7.68 2.04
CA ASP A 635 -22.69 -7.09 3.37
C ASP A 635 -22.01 -5.69 3.37
N LEU A 636 -21.22 -5.37 2.34
CA LEU A 636 -20.50 -4.08 2.23
C LEU A 636 -21.32 -2.96 1.59
N ASP A 637 -22.49 -3.24 1.01
CA ASP A 637 -23.43 -2.27 0.39
C ASP A 637 -22.75 -1.24 -0.54
N ILE A 638 -21.88 -1.70 -1.43
CA ILE A 638 -21.12 -0.85 -2.35
C ILE A 638 -22.00 -0.48 -3.55
N ASP A 639 -22.33 0.80 -3.72
CA ASP A 639 -22.95 1.29 -4.96
C ASP A 639 -21.94 1.18 -6.12
N PRO A 640 -22.22 0.39 -7.18
CA PRO A 640 -21.35 0.29 -8.35
C PRO A 640 -21.08 1.63 -9.04
N LYS A 641 -21.96 2.62 -8.87
CA LYS A 641 -21.76 3.99 -9.39
C LYS A 641 -20.66 4.76 -8.66
N HIS A 642 -20.24 4.34 -7.47
CA HIS A 642 -19.16 4.95 -6.69
C HIS A 642 -17.86 4.13 -6.71
N ALA A 643 -17.87 2.93 -7.30
CA ALA A 643 -16.68 2.15 -7.61
C ALA A 643 -15.98 2.61 -8.90
N ASN A 644 -14.75 2.13 -9.12
CA ASN A 644 -13.96 2.25 -10.35
C ASN A 644 -13.78 3.68 -10.87
N LYS A 645 -13.43 4.60 -9.96
CA LYS A 645 -13.31 6.04 -10.24
C LYS A 645 -11.94 6.48 -10.71
N GLY A 646 -11.88 7.58 -11.46
CA GLY A 646 -10.63 8.11 -12.02
C GLY A 646 -9.79 8.87 -10.99
N THR A 647 -10.38 9.31 -9.89
CA THR A 647 -9.67 9.86 -8.72
C THR A 647 -10.25 9.32 -7.40
N PRO A 648 -9.48 9.33 -6.29
CA PRO A 648 -9.99 8.89 -4.99
C PRO A 648 -11.15 9.75 -4.47
N GLU A 649 -11.15 11.05 -4.78
CA GLU A 649 -12.17 12.02 -4.32
C GLU A 649 -13.57 11.71 -4.88
N GLU A 650 -13.65 11.14 -6.08
CA GLU A 650 -14.91 10.68 -6.69
C GLU A 650 -15.52 9.47 -5.94
N THR A 651 -14.73 8.74 -5.15
CA THR A 651 -15.18 7.66 -4.26
C THR A 651 -15.57 8.17 -2.86
N GLY A 652 -15.37 9.46 -2.58
CA GLY A 652 -15.49 10.02 -1.23
C GLY A 652 -14.26 9.82 -0.33
N SER A 653 -13.12 9.39 -0.88
CA SER A 653 -11.83 9.35 -0.19
C SER A 653 -11.08 10.66 -0.41
N TYR A 654 -10.96 11.47 0.62
CA TYR A 654 -10.29 12.79 0.54
C TYR A 654 -8.97 12.86 1.31
N LEU A 655 -8.72 11.93 2.23
CA LEU A 655 -7.67 12.05 3.23
C LEU A 655 -6.33 11.42 2.77
N VAL A 656 -6.42 10.30 2.06
CA VAL A 656 -5.26 9.52 1.58
C VAL A 656 -5.01 9.66 0.07
N SER A 657 -5.69 10.59 -0.61
CA SER A 657 -5.59 10.73 -2.07
C SER A 657 -4.21 11.19 -2.57
N LYS A 658 -3.40 11.80 -1.69
CA LYS A 658 -2.00 12.18 -1.96
C LYS A 658 -1.04 10.97 -1.98
N ASP A 659 -1.33 9.95 -1.18
CA ASP A 659 -0.47 8.78 -0.97
C ASP A 659 -0.74 7.65 -1.97
N LEU A 660 -1.87 7.75 -2.70
CA LEU A 660 -2.31 6.75 -3.67
C LEU A 660 -1.60 6.88 -5.03
N PRO A 661 -1.25 5.75 -5.70
CA PRO A 661 -0.61 5.80 -7.02
C PRO A 661 -1.52 6.39 -8.09
N LYS A 662 -1.05 7.45 -8.76
CA LYS A 662 -1.78 8.14 -9.84
C LYS A 662 -2.03 7.23 -11.04
N HIS A 663 -3.07 7.53 -11.81
CA HIS A 663 -3.51 6.78 -13.00
C HIS A 663 -4.02 5.35 -12.71
N CYS A 664 -4.61 5.13 -11.54
CA CYS A 664 -5.40 3.95 -11.23
C CYS A 664 -6.91 4.25 -11.34
N LEU A 665 -7.73 3.20 -11.37
CA LEU A 665 -9.13 3.29 -10.93
C LEU A 665 -9.22 2.96 -9.44
N TYR A 666 -10.10 3.66 -8.70
CA TYR A 666 -10.25 3.53 -7.25
C TYR A 666 -11.65 3.07 -6.84
N THR A 667 -11.74 2.25 -5.79
CA THR A 667 -12.99 1.80 -5.16
C THR A 667 -12.84 1.85 -3.65
N ARG A 668 -13.72 2.58 -2.95
CA ARG A 668 -13.70 2.75 -1.49
C ARG A 668 -14.65 1.76 -0.82
N LEU A 669 -14.14 1.00 0.14
CA LEU A 669 -14.86 0.03 0.96
C LEU A 669 -14.99 0.59 2.38
N SER A 670 -16.11 1.22 2.72
CA SER A 670 -16.26 2.02 3.94
C SER A 670 -16.97 1.31 5.12
N SER A 671 -17.31 0.04 4.99
CA SER A 671 -18.07 -0.72 6.00
C SER A 671 -17.45 -2.09 6.28
N LEU A 672 -16.11 -2.19 6.39
CA LEU A 672 -15.45 -3.48 6.61
C LEU A 672 -15.88 -4.20 7.90
N GLN A 673 -16.40 -3.48 8.89
CA GLN A 673 -16.95 -4.08 10.11
C GLN A 673 -18.23 -4.90 9.88
N LYS A 674 -18.84 -4.82 8.69
CA LYS A 674 -20.02 -5.61 8.29
C LYS A 674 -19.67 -6.95 7.64
N LEU A 675 -18.39 -7.13 7.28
CA LEU A 675 -17.92 -8.27 6.50
C LEU A 675 -17.81 -9.55 7.34
N LYS A 676 -18.79 -10.44 7.19
CA LYS A 676 -18.85 -11.71 7.94
C LYS A 676 -17.91 -12.79 7.41
N GLU A 677 -17.71 -12.83 6.10
CA GLU A 677 -16.91 -13.84 5.41
C GLU A 677 -15.58 -13.25 4.90
N HIS A 678 -14.88 -13.95 4.00
CA HIS A 678 -13.72 -13.37 3.32
C HIS A 678 -14.15 -12.29 2.31
N LEU A 679 -13.34 -11.25 2.14
CA LEU A 679 -13.47 -10.30 1.05
C LEU A 679 -13.04 -10.98 -0.25
N ILE A 680 -14.04 -11.43 -0.99
CA ILE A 680 -13.93 -12.02 -2.32
C ILE A 680 -14.59 -11.06 -3.31
N PHE A 681 -13.90 -10.74 -4.41
CA PHE A 681 -14.40 -9.87 -5.48
C PHE A 681 -13.76 -10.23 -6.82
N THR A 682 -14.37 -9.78 -7.92
CA THR A 682 -13.88 -10.05 -9.29
C THR A 682 -13.11 -8.86 -9.82
N VAL A 683 -11.94 -9.12 -10.43
CA VAL A 683 -11.28 -8.19 -11.36
C VAL A 683 -11.65 -8.58 -12.78
N CYS A 684 -12.40 -7.72 -13.45
CA CYS A 684 -12.76 -7.84 -14.85
C CYS A 684 -11.75 -7.10 -15.74
N LEU A 685 -11.48 -7.68 -16.91
CA LEU A 685 -10.69 -7.09 -17.98
C LEU A 685 -11.49 -7.18 -19.28
N SER A 686 -11.89 -6.04 -19.84
CA SER A 686 -12.51 -5.94 -21.16
C SER A 686 -11.46 -5.43 -22.15
N TYR A 687 -11.25 -6.10 -23.29
CA TYR A 687 -10.15 -5.79 -24.21
C TYR A 687 -10.44 -6.15 -25.67
N GLN A 688 -9.68 -5.56 -26.59
CA GLN A 688 -9.87 -5.72 -28.03
C GLN A 688 -8.54 -5.97 -28.76
N TYR A 689 -8.51 -6.96 -29.66
CA TYR A 689 -7.35 -7.28 -30.49
C TYR A 689 -7.30 -6.43 -31.77
N SER A 690 -6.10 -6.16 -32.26
CA SER A 690 -5.86 -5.43 -33.51
C SER A 690 -6.45 -6.18 -34.71
N GLY A 691 -7.37 -5.54 -35.43
CA GLY A 691 -8.05 -6.11 -36.60
C GLY A 691 -9.30 -6.94 -36.30
N LEU A 692 -9.74 -7.01 -35.04
CA LEU A 692 -11.01 -7.60 -34.62
C LEU A 692 -11.95 -6.51 -34.07
N GLU A 693 -13.22 -6.52 -34.45
CA GLU A 693 -14.23 -5.56 -33.94
C GLU A 693 -14.81 -6.00 -32.58
N ASP A 694 -14.76 -7.29 -32.28
CA ASP A 694 -15.30 -7.85 -31.04
C ASP A 694 -14.45 -7.48 -29.81
N THR A 695 -15.14 -7.05 -28.74
CA THR A 695 -14.54 -6.90 -27.40
C THR A 695 -14.65 -8.22 -26.64
N VAL A 696 -13.56 -8.66 -26.03
CA VAL A 696 -13.48 -9.86 -25.20
C VAL A 696 -13.48 -9.47 -23.72
N GLU A 697 -14.12 -10.26 -22.87
CA GLU A 697 -14.00 -10.14 -21.41
C GLU A 697 -13.29 -11.36 -20.82
N GLU A 698 -12.29 -11.10 -19.98
CA GLU A 698 -11.74 -12.07 -19.02
C GLU A 698 -12.03 -11.60 -17.58
N LYS A 699 -12.12 -12.55 -16.64
CA LYS A 699 -12.45 -12.28 -15.23
C LYS A 699 -11.59 -13.15 -14.32
N GLN A 700 -11.06 -12.57 -13.25
CA GLN A 700 -10.30 -13.27 -12.22
C GLN A 700 -10.87 -12.92 -10.83
N GLU A 701 -11.28 -13.94 -10.09
CA GLU A 701 -11.70 -13.80 -8.70
C GLU A 701 -10.46 -13.60 -7.79
N VAL A 702 -10.59 -12.70 -6.81
CA VAL A 702 -9.55 -12.34 -5.85
C VAL A 702 -10.10 -12.49 -4.44
N ASN A 703 -9.39 -13.21 -3.58
CA ASN A 703 -9.72 -13.39 -2.16
C ASN A 703 -8.58 -12.81 -1.31
N VAL A 704 -8.89 -11.81 -0.49
CA VAL A 704 -7.91 -11.14 0.41
C VAL A 704 -8.15 -11.43 1.89
N GLY A 705 -8.90 -12.50 2.22
CA GLY A 705 -9.22 -12.86 3.59
C GLY A 705 -10.10 -11.82 4.28
N LYS A 706 -9.89 -11.59 5.57
CA LYS A 706 -10.57 -10.53 6.36
C LYS A 706 -9.59 -9.36 6.58
N PRO A 707 -9.69 -8.25 5.84
CA PRO A 707 -8.78 -7.11 5.97
C PRO A 707 -9.14 -6.22 7.17
N LEU A 708 -8.12 -5.58 7.76
CA LEU A 708 -8.28 -4.58 8.82
C LEU A 708 -9.23 -5.05 9.95
N ILE A 709 -10.19 -4.22 10.39
CA ILE A 709 -11.08 -4.54 11.52
C ILE A 709 -11.88 -5.84 11.36
N ALA A 710 -12.16 -6.29 10.12
CA ALA A 710 -12.89 -7.53 9.88
C ALA A 710 -12.19 -8.76 10.50
N LYS A 711 -10.86 -8.68 10.67
CA LYS A 711 -10.03 -9.73 11.28
C LYS A 711 -10.30 -9.94 12.78
N LEU A 712 -10.99 -9.01 13.45
CA LEU A 712 -11.46 -9.17 14.84
C LEU A 712 -12.78 -9.94 14.96
N ASP A 713 -13.45 -10.22 13.84
CA ASP A 713 -14.67 -11.04 13.78
C ASP A 713 -15.80 -10.55 14.70
N MET A 714 -16.08 -9.24 14.67
CA MET A 714 -17.06 -8.50 15.52
C MET A 714 -18.50 -9.06 15.47
N HIS A 715 -18.80 -9.98 14.55
CA HIS A 715 -20.07 -10.71 14.48
C HIS A 715 -20.13 -11.90 15.43
N ARG A 716 -18.97 -12.42 15.87
CA ARG A 716 -18.82 -13.66 16.63
C ARG A 716 -18.81 -13.38 18.13
N GLY A 717 -19.83 -12.64 18.59
CA GLY A 717 -19.88 -12.07 19.93
C GLY A 717 -19.47 -13.03 21.06
N LEU A 718 -18.44 -12.63 21.82
CA LEU A 718 -18.11 -13.20 23.11
C LEU A 718 -19.38 -13.19 23.98
N GLY A 719 -19.82 -14.38 24.41
CA GLY A 719 -21.24 -14.66 24.55
C GLY A 719 -22.06 -13.74 25.46
N ARG A 720 -22.78 -12.78 24.85
CA ARG A 720 -24.04 -12.13 25.30
C ARG A 720 -24.11 -11.50 26.71
N LYS A 721 -23.03 -11.41 27.48
CA LYS A 721 -23.10 -11.16 28.95
C LYS A 721 -22.44 -9.89 29.49
N THR A 722 -21.61 -9.18 28.73
CA THR A 722 -20.90 -7.98 29.22
C THR A 722 -21.64 -6.68 28.90
N CYS A 723 -21.72 -6.29 27.61
CA CYS A 723 -22.29 -5.01 27.22
C CYS A 723 -23.84 -4.98 27.30
N PHE A 724 -24.53 -5.94 26.67
CA PHE A 724 -26.01 -5.97 26.62
C PHE A 724 -26.72 -6.05 27.98
N GLN A 725 -26.05 -6.55 29.03
CA GLN A 725 -26.62 -6.63 30.38
C GLN A 725 -26.32 -5.38 31.24
N ALA A 726 -25.44 -4.50 30.79
CA ALA A 726 -25.17 -3.19 31.38
C ALA A 726 -25.90 -2.03 30.66
N CYS A 727 -26.19 -2.17 29.36
CA CYS A 727 -26.99 -1.20 28.61
C CYS A 727 -28.51 -1.36 28.78
N ARG A 728 -28.99 -2.55 29.21
CA ARG A 728 -30.39 -2.71 29.61
C ARG A 728 -30.60 -2.26 31.05
N MET A 729 -31.26 -1.11 31.21
CA MET A 729 -31.89 -0.73 32.46
C MET A 729 -32.87 -1.83 32.91
N PRO A 730 -32.91 -2.22 34.20
CA PRO A 730 -33.83 -3.23 34.68
C PRO A 730 -35.27 -2.68 34.76
N ASP A 731 -36.11 -3.08 33.82
CA ASP A 731 -37.56 -2.91 33.92
C ASP A 731 -38.15 -3.87 34.96
N GLU A 732 -38.48 -3.35 36.14
CA GLU A 732 -39.56 -3.92 36.97
C GLU A 732 -40.56 -2.83 37.39
N PRO A 733 -41.86 -2.97 37.05
CA PRO A 733 -42.90 -2.10 37.57
C PRO A 733 -43.22 -2.49 39.02
N TYR A 734 -42.79 -1.66 39.97
CA TYR A 734 -43.10 -1.83 41.39
C TYR A 734 -44.62 -1.75 41.67
N HIS A 735 -45.25 -2.91 41.82
CA HIS A 735 -46.54 -2.99 42.50
C HIS A 735 -46.34 -2.89 44.01
N SER A 736 -46.86 -1.81 44.57
CA SER A 736 -46.87 -1.57 46.01
C SER A 736 -47.75 -2.60 46.74
N SER A 737 -47.19 -3.24 47.77
CA SER A 737 -47.99 -3.85 48.82
C SER A 737 -47.38 -3.56 50.19
N THR A 738 -48.11 -2.77 50.97
CA THR A 738 -47.80 -2.44 52.36
C THR A 738 -48.28 -3.56 53.27
N SER A 739 -47.42 -4.07 54.16
CA SER A 739 -47.86 -4.59 55.46
C SER A 739 -46.72 -4.60 56.49
N THR A 740 -47.13 -4.50 57.75
CA THR A 740 -46.32 -4.17 58.93
C THR A 740 -45.68 -5.36 59.64
N SER A 741 -44.48 -5.13 60.18
CA SER A 741 -43.88 -5.71 61.41
C SER A 741 -44.52 -6.94 62.07
N ALA A 742 -43.71 -7.98 62.31
CA ALA A 742 -43.20 -8.35 63.66
C ALA A 742 -42.70 -9.81 63.72
N GLY A 743 -41.84 -10.10 64.70
CA GLY A 743 -41.74 -11.43 65.32
C GLY A 743 -40.54 -12.30 64.93
N ALA A 744 -39.68 -12.58 65.90
CA ALA A 744 -38.66 -13.63 65.82
C ALA A 744 -39.29 -15.03 66.04
N GLY A 745 -38.70 -16.08 65.46
CA GLY A 745 -39.12 -17.47 65.65
C GLY A 745 -38.01 -18.46 65.26
N HIS A 746 -37.77 -19.47 66.11
CA HIS A 746 -36.66 -20.42 65.99
C HIS A 746 -37.04 -21.77 65.33
N PHE A 747 -35.99 -22.49 64.92
CA PHE A 747 -35.77 -23.96 64.99
C PHE A 747 -36.27 -24.92 63.88
N HIS A 748 -35.33 -25.81 63.49
CA HIS A 748 -35.40 -27.29 63.24
C HIS A 748 -36.61 -27.94 62.51
N SER A 749 -36.46 -29.04 61.75
CA SER A 749 -35.29 -29.78 61.24
C SER A 749 -35.72 -30.88 60.23
N SER A 750 -34.73 -31.52 59.58
CA SER A 750 -34.65 -32.98 59.29
C SER A 750 -35.75 -33.74 58.52
N GLN A 751 -35.32 -34.26 57.36
CA GLN A 751 -35.33 -35.69 56.96
C GLN A 751 -36.55 -36.39 56.32
N ASP A 752 -36.22 -36.95 55.14
CA ASP A 752 -36.36 -38.35 54.70
C ASP A 752 -37.66 -38.95 54.12
N SER A 753 -37.41 -39.59 52.96
CA SER A 753 -37.76 -40.98 52.57
C SER A 753 -38.78 -41.24 51.45
N PHE A 754 -38.43 -42.24 50.65
CA PHE A 754 -39.10 -42.78 49.46
C PHE A 754 -40.30 -43.68 49.82
N HIS A 755 -41.32 -43.77 48.95
CA HIS A 755 -41.50 -44.90 47.99
C HIS A 755 -42.89 -44.90 47.30
N ASP A 756 -42.90 -45.21 45.99
CA ASP A 756 -43.67 -46.24 45.24
C ASP A 756 -45.20 -46.43 45.39
N VAL A 757 -45.98 -46.95 44.42
CA VAL A 757 -45.98 -47.16 42.94
C VAL A 757 -47.48 -47.41 42.56
N TYR A 758 -47.96 -47.11 41.33
CA TYR A 758 -48.81 -47.98 40.45
C TYR A 758 -49.79 -47.27 39.47
N HIS A 759 -49.42 -47.29 38.16
CA HIS A 759 -50.22 -47.61 36.93
C HIS A 759 -51.58 -46.89 36.63
N SER A 760 -52.05 -46.70 35.38
CA SER A 760 -51.80 -47.42 34.09
C SER A 760 -52.31 -46.67 32.82
N HIS A 761 -51.69 -46.96 31.65
CA HIS A 761 -52.26 -47.02 30.26
C HIS A 761 -52.82 -45.72 29.58
N LEU A 762 -52.81 -45.51 28.24
CA LEU A 762 -52.30 -46.23 27.04
C LEU A 762 -52.23 -45.24 25.82
N GLY A 763 -51.29 -45.38 24.86
CA GLY A 763 -51.39 -44.71 23.53
C GLY A 763 -50.05 -44.42 22.79
N ASN A 764 -49.85 -45.07 21.63
CA ASN A 764 -48.67 -44.93 20.72
C ASN A 764 -48.69 -43.61 19.90
N ALA A 765 -47.66 -43.17 19.13
CA ALA A 765 -46.52 -43.83 18.48
C ALA A 765 -45.30 -42.86 18.40
N ASP A 766 -44.08 -43.29 18.72
CA ASP A 766 -43.03 -43.79 17.79
C ASP A 766 -42.57 -42.80 16.69
N SER A 767 -41.28 -42.58 16.42
CA SER A 767 -40.06 -43.22 16.96
C SER A 767 -38.82 -42.33 16.80
N GLY A 768 -38.00 -42.21 17.85
CA GLY A 768 -36.64 -41.67 17.76
C GLY A 768 -35.87 -41.97 19.05
N MET A 769 -34.74 -42.68 18.95
CA MET A 769 -33.81 -43.14 20.01
C MET A 769 -32.73 -44.02 19.34
N PRO A 770 -31.62 -44.42 20.01
CA PRO A 770 -30.88 -43.77 21.10
C PRO A 770 -29.34 -43.72 20.85
N PRO A 771 -28.55 -43.09 21.75
CA PRO A 771 -27.08 -43.18 21.76
C PRO A 771 -26.58 -44.33 22.65
N ASP A 772 -25.32 -44.78 22.47
CA ASP A 772 -24.52 -45.29 23.61
C ASP A 772 -22.99 -45.31 23.38
N ARG A 773 -22.27 -45.64 24.46
CA ARG A 773 -20.82 -45.41 24.71
C ARG A 773 -19.85 -46.46 24.16
N CYS A 774 -18.56 -46.07 24.26
CA CYS A 774 -17.39 -46.86 24.74
C CYS A 774 -16.26 -47.33 23.78
N HIS A 775 -15.04 -46.98 24.21
CA HIS A 775 -13.74 -47.67 24.10
C HIS A 775 -12.94 -47.80 22.78
N CYS A 776 -11.83 -47.05 22.76
CA CYS A 776 -10.44 -47.50 22.56
C CYS A 776 -10.10 -48.51 21.43
N SER A 777 -9.27 -48.11 20.45
CA SER A 777 -7.80 -48.23 20.53
C SER A 777 -7.05 -48.16 19.18
N ARG A 778 -5.80 -47.67 19.25
CA ARG A 778 -4.64 -47.86 18.33
C ARG A 778 -4.70 -47.42 16.84
N THR A 779 -3.69 -46.60 16.52
CA THR A 779 -2.97 -46.37 15.25
C THR A 779 -2.64 -47.67 14.47
N PRO A 780 -2.41 -47.66 13.12
CA PRO A 780 -1.26 -46.95 12.52
C PRO A 780 -1.30 -46.50 11.03
N HIS A 781 -0.21 -45.82 10.63
CA HIS A 781 0.32 -45.56 9.28
C HIS A 781 -0.43 -44.60 8.33
N ALA A 782 0.15 -43.41 8.15
CA ALA A 782 0.06 -42.63 6.91
C ALA A 782 1.36 -42.82 6.10
N PHE A 783 1.23 -43.13 4.80
CA PHE A 783 2.37 -43.22 3.88
C PHE A 783 2.73 -41.84 3.32
N ILE A 784 4.03 -41.62 3.15
CA ILE A 784 4.59 -40.44 2.46
C ILE A 784 4.50 -40.65 0.94
N SER A 785 4.13 -39.61 0.20
CA SER A 785 4.41 -39.50 -1.23
C SER A 785 4.95 -38.11 -1.54
N ASN A 786 6.20 -38.04 -2.01
CA ASN A 786 6.85 -36.81 -2.45
C ASN A 786 6.52 -36.53 -3.93
N TYR A 787 6.33 -35.25 -4.29
CA TYR A 787 6.99 -34.50 -5.38
C TYR A 787 6.28 -33.13 -5.59
N PRO A 788 6.90 -32.11 -6.23
CA PRO A 788 7.19 -30.87 -5.51
C PRO A 788 6.43 -29.63 -6.03
N PRO A 789 6.31 -28.57 -5.22
CA PRO A 789 6.04 -27.24 -5.73
C PRO A 789 7.37 -26.53 -6.08
N HIS A 790 7.61 -26.32 -7.37
CA HIS A 790 8.29 -25.09 -7.78
C HIS A 790 7.35 -23.92 -7.46
N HIS A 791 7.83 -22.81 -6.89
CA HIS A 791 7.70 -21.48 -7.51
C HIS A 791 8.42 -20.40 -6.69
N TYR A 792 9.03 -19.47 -7.42
CA TYR A 792 9.53 -18.19 -6.92
C TYR A 792 8.38 -17.32 -6.41
N CYS A 793 8.59 -16.58 -5.31
CA CYS A 793 7.97 -15.27 -5.15
C CYS A 793 8.86 -14.33 -4.34
N GLN A 794 9.10 -13.13 -4.86
CA GLN A 794 9.69 -12.02 -4.12
C GLN A 794 8.56 -11.10 -3.66
N PHE A 795 8.54 -10.78 -2.37
CA PHE A 795 7.93 -9.54 -1.86
C PHE A 795 9.06 -8.75 -1.17
N GLY A 796 9.10 -7.43 -1.21
CA GLY A 796 8.03 -6.49 -1.50
C GLY A 796 8.12 -5.44 -0.39
N ARG A 797 8.38 -4.17 -0.72
CA ARG A 797 8.70 -3.16 0.31
C ARG A 797 7.46 -2.86 1.16
N SER A 798 7.65 -2.86 2.48
CA SER A 798 6.71 -2.19 3.39
C SER A 798 6.74 -0.69 3.14
N ASN A 799 5.57 -0.09 2.95
CA ASN A 799 5.42 1.33 2.69
C ASN A 799 5.06 2.06 3.99
N VAL A 800 5.95 2.92 4.48
CA VAL A 800 5.65 3.92 5.50
C VAL A 800 5.89 5.29 4.87
N PRO A 801 4.88 6.18 4.75
CA PRO A 801 5.07 7.51 4.20
C PRO A 801 5.96 8.39 5.09
N VAL A 802 6.79 9.22 4.48
CA VAL A 802 7.59 10.26 5.14
C VAL A 802 6.93 11.62 4.89
N GLU A 803 7.00 12.48 5.90
CA GLU A 803 6.33 13.77 6.04
C GLU A 803 6.58 14.76 4.86
N THR A 804 5.58 15.61 4.59
CA THR A 804 5.83 17.00 4.17
C THR A 804 4.72 17.93 4.68
N THR A 805 5.09 18.92 5.49
CA THR A 805 4.25 20.06 5.88
C THR A 805 4.60 21.28 5.01
N ASP A 806 3.64 21.78 4.25
CA ASP A 806 3.71 23.10 3.60
C ASP A 806 2.37 23.82 3.82
N GLU A 807 2.38 24.92 4.58
CA GLU A 807 1.22 25.79 4.76
C GLU A 807 1.09 26.81 3.63
N MET A 808 -0.15 27.10 3.22
CA MET A 808 -0.49 28.20 2.32
C MET A 808 -1.52 29.12 2.99
N PRO A 809 -1.23 30.43 3.16
CA PRO A 809 -2.12 31.35 3.85
C PRO A 809 -3.25 31.84 2.93
N PHE A 810 -4.49 31.84 3.44
CA PHE A 810 -5.65 32.40 2.74
C PHE A 810 -6.37 33.47 3.58
N SER A 811 -6.83 34.52 2.92
CA SER A 811 -7.45 35.69 3.55
C SER A 811 -8.96 35.53 3.74
N PHE A 812 -9.49 36.15 4.80
CA PHE A 812 -10.89 36.04 5.18
C PHE A 812 -11.80 37.04 4.44
N SER A 813 -12.78 36.52 3.69
CA SER A 813 -14.08 37.19 3.48
C SER A 813 -15.10 36.25 2.88
N ASP A 814 -15.86 35.58 3.74
CA ASP A 814 -17.28 35.29 3.54
C ASP A 814 -17.93 34.77 4.84
N ARG A 815 -19.26 34.86 4.95
CA ARG A 815 -19.99 34.46 6.17
C ARG A 815 -20.01 32.94 6.35
N LEU A 816 -19.25 32.45 7.33
CA LEU A 816 -19.25 31.04 7.72
C LEU A 816 -20.56 30.64 8.42
N MET A 817 -21.17 29.55 7.94
CA MET A 817 -22.36 28.91 8.53
C MET A 817 -21.95 27.66 9.31
N ILE A 818 -22.72 27.31 10.34
CA ILE A 818 -22.34 26.35 11.38
C ILE A 818 -23.49 25.32 11.58
N SER A 819 -23.19 24.01 11.69
CA SER A 819 -24.14 22.93 12.04
C SER A 819 -23.90 22.44 13.47
N GLU A 820 -24.98 22.00 14.14
CA GLU A 820 -24.94 21.28 15.42
C GLU A 820 -24.49 19.82 15.21
N ASN A 821 -23.63 19.32 16.11
CA ASN A 821 -23.03 17.96 16.10
C ASN A 821 -23.83 16.91 16.87
#